data_AF-A0A838J8F8-F1
#
_entry.id   AF-A0A838J8F8-F1
#
_cell.length_a   1.000
_cell.length_b   1.000
_cell.length_c   1.000
_cell.angle_alpha   90.00
_cell.angle_beta   90.00
_cell.angle_gamma   90.00
#
_symmetry.space_group_name_H-M   'P 1'
#
loop_
_entity.id
_entity.type
_entity.pdbx_description
1 polymer ?
#
loop_
_entity_poly.entity_id
_entity_poly.type
_entity_poly.pdbx_seq_one_letter_code
_entity_poly.pdbx_strand_id
1 'polypeptide(L)'
;LILESTYGSRLHPNRQGEEQRLSLAVAESIARGGHCLIPCFGLGRGQELLLILQAAQEKGQIPDFPIYVDGLVRRVCNTYLLLPEALPPTLQRQIRKGYLPFTGRNVTFVRDERERERILAGPPACLLSSSGMLTGGPSVWYAQRLVGQELASILITGYQDEEAPGRKLLDLAEQKNSTLELNGSTVPVRCHVAKYSLSAHADGGELSAYAAALKPRRVALVHGDEEARLALRDLLTYTEVLLPDNGASITAQSRKRLAEKQVPVLPTLPIGIGQGRELSLDELPELWQTITSIPSLRIVTARELASMWYGDATETNTAEVLSVLSSDSEQRYFIRQHALEEAYRVRGQSEEAPGDFLSDLVGKILLVEIAPHSSKPVLCVGMEPGARIRVQHPRGVDFVRSRYPFSSIIDTIGEPTEEMLSGRFGASEGLEDLTRASRRIRRHISAHDLARQCQDGATYTLGDLCQLAGVSASTLEDRLAVAKVLYKNPLIFQPQRTLMEGEGLALYSLAPEWSEMLAQPEELLPPDQNWLQEMITYHLGHADDLYRRSIDPDSGDITLAFHFPAVAQERYSTEIATLAQETGVTVNIAPQPHQGELVRIARVLLPTGLSEYGTPSIYHENQIIQIKCQGEATPEAIKKAQEDFQARTGWSLELARQATSKPVAAQPVPASTPAKVRMDQNRAIQNAHRFLLDQPGYVKVGAEPGRHLLHARFHFPEVARQRYADLFSQIEAQTSWHVVVQEGTNQGALAQMAGSVLPVGLTPIGSPSLYHSEQLVVIKCRGSVTREEIQAAQQRFNTETGWELTISAPMTSTEPE
;
A
#
# COMPACT_ATOMS: atom_id res chain seq x y z
N LEU A 1 -27.06 45.11 33.32
CA LEU A 1 -25.95 44.68 32.46
C LEU A 1 -24.73 44.50 33.35
N ILE A 2 -24.02 43.39 33.25
CA ILE A 2 -22.68 43.24 33.83
C ILE A 2 -21.73 43.34 32.63
N LEU A 3 -20.79 44.26 32.67
CA LEU A 3 -19.94 44.62 31.52
C LEU A 3 -18.47 44.64 31.96
N GLU A 4 -17.60 44.11 31.11
CA GLU A 4 -16.16 44.21 31.35
C GLU A 4 -15.66 45.67 31.22
N SER A 5 -14.47 45.95 31.72
CA SER A 5 -13.87 47.29 31.68
C SER A 5 -12.37 47.26 31.38
N THR A 6 -11.86 46.21 30.73
CA THR A 6 -10.41 45.97 30.56
C THR A 6 -9.72 47.15 29.86
N TYR A 7 -10.37 47.74 28.85
CA TYR A 7 -9.86 48.90 28.09
C TYR A 7 -10.71 50.16 28.28
N GLY A 8 -11.41 50.28 29.41
CA GLY A 8 -12.35 51.37 29.66
C GLY A 8 -11.75 52.78 29.58
N SER A 9 -10.45 52.95 29.84
CA SER A 9 -9.72 54.22 29.74
C SER A 9 -8.98 54.43 28.41
N ARG A 10 -9.12 53.50 27.47
CA ARG A 10 -8.32 53.47 26.23
C ARG A 10 -9.21 53.46 25.00
N LEU A 11 -8.63 53.92 23.89
CA LEU A 11 -9.19 53.78 22.54
C LEU A 11 -8.21 52.96 21.71
N HIS A 12 -8.73 52.01 20.93
CA HIS A 12 -7.89 51.22 20.04
C HIS A 12 -7.47 52.06 18.83
N PRO A 13 -6.24 51.89 18.34
CA PRO A 13 -5.84 52.45 17.05
C PRO A 13 -6.64 51.80 15.90
N ASN A 14 -6.57 52.41 14.71
CA ASN A 14 -7.19 51.83 13.52
C ASN A 14 -6.66 50.40 13.30
N ARG A 15 -7.58 49.44 13.35
CA ARG A 15 -7.24 48.02 13.30
C ARG A 15 -6.52 47.61 12.02
N GLN A 16 -6.98 48.07 10.85
CA GLN A 16 -6.31 47.75 9.57
C GLN A 16 -4.88 48.30 9.52
N GLY A 17 -4.68 49.50 10.07
CA GLY A 17 -3.36 50.10 10.21
C GLY A 17 -2.43 49.27 11.09
N GLU A 18 -2.92 48.78 12.24
CA GLU A 18 -2.13 47.91 13.12
C GLU A 18 -1.82 46.53 12.51
N GLU A 19 -2.78 45.92 11.81
CA GLU A 19 -2.58 44.66 11.08
C GLU A 19 -1.48 44.80 10.02
N GLN A 20 -1.49 45.91 9.28
CA GLN A 20 -0.46 46.23 8.30
C GLN A 20 0.90 46.51 8.97
N ARG A 21 0.91 47.27 10.06
CA ARG A 21 2.15 47.59 10.81
C ARG A 21 2.81 46.31 11.35
N LEU A 22 2.02 45.39 11.90
CA LEU A 22 2.52 44.09 12.36
C LEU A 22 3.09 43.28 11.20
N SER A 23 2.33 43.15 10.11
CA SER A 23 2.72 42.35 8.95
C SER A 23 4.04 42.83 8.36
N LEU A 24 4.20 44.15 8.19
CA LEU A 24 5.44 44.76 7.73
C LEU A 24 6.61 44.51 8.69
N ALA A 25 6.40 44.65 10.00
CA ALA A 25 7.46 44.42 10.98
C ALA A 25 7.97 42.97 10.98
N VAL A 26 7.07 41.99 10.79
CA VAL A 26 7.45 40.58 10.62
C VAL A 26 8.29 40.41 9.35
N ALA A 27 7.84 40.96 8.22
CA ALA A 27 8.55 40.89 6.96
C ALA A 27 9.95 41.52 7.03
N GLU A 28 10.07 42.69 7.66
CA GLU A 28 11.35 43.36 7.86
C GLU A 28 12.29 42.57 8.78
N SER A 29 11.77 41.94 9.85
CA SER A 29 12.56 41.08 10.74
C SER A 29 13.20 39.93 9.97
N ILE A 30 12.40 39.25 9.14
CA ILE A 30 12.84 38.14 8.30
C ILE A 30 13.82 38.62 7.23
N ALA A 31 13.55 39.76 6.59
CA ALA A 31 14.43 40.34 5.57
C ALA A 31 15.81 40.74 6.14
N ARG A 32 15.90 41.11 7.43
CA ARG A 32 17.17 41.37 8.13
C ARG A 32 17.94 40.09 8.49
N GLY A 33 17.39 38.91 8.23
CA GLY A 33 18.06 37.64 8.49
C GLY A 33 17.78 37.04 9.87
N GLY A 34 16.77 37.52 10.60
CA GLY A 34 16.43 37.02 11.93
C GLY A 34 15.06 36.35 12.02
N HIS A 35 14.89 35.43 12.97
CA HIS A 35 13.56 34.88 13.27
C HIS A 35 12.69 35.91 14.00
N CYS A 36 11.39 35.89 13.70
CA CYS A 36 10.41 36.74 14.33
C CYS A 36 9.46 35.89 15.18
N LEU A 37 9.51 36.04 16.50
CA LEU A 37 8.59 35.40 17.44
C LEU A 37 7.40 36.31 17.73
N ILE A 38 6.19 35.76 17.64
CA ILE A 38 4.95 36.41 18.06
C ILE A 38 4.32 35.56 19.17
N PRO A 39 4.57 35.86 20.45
CA PRO A 39 3.89 35.17 21.54
C PRO A 39 2.40 35.48 21.50
N CYS A 40 1.56 34.45 21.52
CA CYS A 40 0.11 34.60 21.48
C CYS A 40 -0.62 33.57 22.36
N PHE A 41 -1.86 33.89 22.75
CA PHE A 41 -2.71 32.92 23.43
C PHE A 41 -3.14 31.83 22.44
N GLY A 42 -3.24 30.59 22.95
CA GLY A 42 -3.60 29.43 22.14
C GLY A 42 -4.98 29.55 21.49
N LEU A 43 -5.93 30.19 22.20
CA LEU A 43 -7.29 30.42 21.76
C LEU A 43 -7.49 31.86 21.26
N GLY A 44 -8.07 32.01 20.06
CA GLY A 44 -8.42 33.28 19.43
C GLY A 44 -7.24 33.98 18.76
N ARG A 45 -6.32 34.54 19.57
CA ARG A 45 -5.27 35.46 19.07
C ARG A 45 -4.34 34.81 18.05
N GLY A 46 -3.87 33.58 18.31
CA GLY A 46 -2.95 32.90 17.40
C GLY A 46 -3.56 32.65 16.02
N GLN A 47 -4.84 32.28 15.97
CA GLN A 47 -5.59 32.03 14.73
C GLN A 47 -5.81 33.32 13.95
N GLU A 48 -6.14 34.41 14.63
CA GLU A 48 -6.35 35.71 14.00
C GLU A 48 -5.06 36.25 13.38
N LEU A 49 -3.94 36.16 14.10
CA LEU A 49 -2.62 36.58 13.60
C LEU A 49 -2.18 35.76 12.38
N LEU A 50 -2.43 34.45 12.41
CA LEU A 50 -2.15 33.57 11.29
C LEU A 50 -2.92 34.01 10.04
N LEU A 51 -4.23 34.29 10.17
CA LEU A 51 -5.06 34.77 9.07
C LEU A 51 -4.61 36.15 8.54
N ILE A 52 -4.20 37.06 9.43
CA ILE A 52 -3.68 38.38 9.04
C ILE A 52 -2.43 38.23 8.16
N LEU A 53 -1.47 37.42 8.60
CA LEU A 53 -0.21 37.21 7.88
C LEU A 53 -0.44 36.48 6.55
N GLN A 54 -1.28 35.45 6.53
CA GLN A 54 -1.65 34.76 5.29
C GLN A 54 -2.30 35.72 4.29
N ALA A 55 -3.29 36.51 4.73
CA ALA A 55 -3.95 37.47 3.88
C ALA A 55 -3.01 38.56 3.35
N ALA A 56 -2.02 38.99 4.16
CA ALA A 56 -1.01 39.94 3.72
C ALA A 56 -0.05 39.35 2.67
N GLN A 57 0.38 38.09 2.84
CA GLN A 57 1.18 37.35 1.84
C GLN A 57 0.39 37.15 0.53
N GLU A 58 -0.85 36.66 0.62
CA GLU A 58 -1.73 36.42 -0.54
C GLU A 58 -2.03 37.68 -1.36
N LYS A 59 -2.15 38.84 -0.68
CA LYS A 59 -2.35 40.14 -1.33
C LYS A 59 -1.06 40.78 -1.85
N GLY A 60 0.10 40.15 -1.63
CA GLY A 60 1.41 40.69 -1.98
C GLY A 60 1.79 41.94 -1.19
N GLN A 61 1.18 42.17 -0.03
CA GLN A 61 1.51 43.29 0.86
C GLN A 61 2.83 43.06 1.60
N ILE A 62 3.16 41.78 1.84
CA ILE A 62 4.44 41.33 2.37
C ILE A 62 4.96 40.15 1.54
N PRO A 63 6.29 39.91 1.50
CA PRO A 63 6.86 38.75 0.82
C PRO A 63 6.42 37.42 1.46
N ASP A 64 6.49 36.35 0.67
CA ASP A 64 6.32 34.98 1.17
C ASP A 64 7.50 34.59 2.08
N PHE A 65 7.19 34.06 3.26
CA PHE A 65 8.14 33.49 4.21
C PHE A 65 7.49 32.37 5.03
N PRO A 66 8.27 31.42 5.59
CA PRO A 66 7.74 30.36 6.43
C PRO A 66 7.10 30.90 7.71
N ILE A 67 5.91 30.37 8.04
CA ILE A 67 5.16 30.64 9.27
C ILE A 67 5.03 29.32 10.03
N TYR A 68 5.71 29.22 11.17
CA TYR A 68 5.62 28.08 12.07
C TYR A 68 4.64 28.36 13.19
N VAL A 69 3.70 27.44 13.42
CA VAL A 69 2.67 27.55 14.45
C VAL A 69 2.86 26.44 15.48
N ASP A 70 3.03 26.82 16.75
CA ASP A 70 3.45 25.94 17.85
C ASP A 70 2.58 26.12 19.10
N GLY A 71 2.69 25.15 20.02
CA GLY A 71 1.97 25.14 21.28
C GLY A 71 0.47 24.92 21.11
N LEU A 72 -0.32 25.54 21.98
CA LEU A 72 -1.78 25.39 21.97
C LEU A 72 -2.42 26.01 20.73
N VAL A 73 -1.76 26.96 20.06
CA VAL A 73 -2.28 27.57 18.82
C VAL A 73 -2.55 26.50 17.78
N ARG A 74 -1.61 25.56 17.59
CA ARG A 74 -1.76 24.41 16.69
C ARG A 74 -3.02 23.60 17.00
N ARG A 75 -3.21 23.23 18.28
CA ARG A 75 -4.36 22.40 18.68
C ARG A 75 -5.67 23.12 18.46
N VAL A 76 -5.74 24.40 18.81
CA VAL A 76 -6.95 25.19 18.65
C VAL A 76 -7.27 25.49 17.19
N CYS A 77 -6.28 25.67 16.31
CA CYS A 77 -6.53 25.77 14.86
C CYS A 77 -7.33 24.55 14.37
N ASN A 78 -6.97 23.35 14.82
CA ASN A 78 -7.73 22.14 14.50
C ASN A 78 -9.13 22.16 15.15
N THR A 79 -9.24 22.58 16.42
CA THR A 79 -10.53 22.68 17.11
C THR A 79 -11.50 23.64 16.43
N TYR A 80 -11.04 24.77 15.87
CA TYR A 80 -11.91 25.69 15.15
C TYR A 80 -12.50 25.09 13.88
N LEU A 81 -11.81 24.14 13.25
CA LEU A 81 -12.35 23.42 12.09
C LEU A 81 -13.50 22.47 12.48
N LEU A 82 -13.58 22.06 13.76
CA LEU A 82 -14.69 21.26 14.31
C LEU A 82 -15.97 22.09 14.55
N LEU A 83 -15.84 23.41 14.70
CA LEU A 83 -16.93 24.30 15.14
C LEU A 83 -17.17 25.44 14.15
N PRO A 84 -17.41 25.16 12.84
CA PRO A 84 -17.55 26.20 11.82
C PRO A 84 -18.70 27.18 12.07
N GLU A 85 -19.73 26.78 12.81
CA GLU A 85 -20.84 27.60 13.26
C GLU A 85 -20.48 28.62 14.35
N ALA A 86 -19.39 28.39 15.09
CA ALA A 86 -18.85 29.35 16.05
C ALA A 86 -17.94 30.41 15.39
N LEU A 87 -17.67 30.29 14.09
CA LEU A 87 -16.78 31.17 13.34
C LEU A 87 -17.55 32.22 12.52
N PRO A 88 -16.88 33.33 12.12
CA PRO A 88 -17.48 34.32 11.23
C PRO A 88 -18.02 33.68 9.93
N PRO A 89 -19.12 34.21 9.34
CA PRO A 89 -19.76 33.62 8.16
C PRO A 89 -18.82 33.44 6.95
N THR A 90 -17.77 34.25 6.85
CA THR A 90 -16.74 34.13 5.81
C THR A 90 -15.92 32.85 5.97
N LEU A 91 -15.42 32.58 7.18
CA LEU A 91 -14.66 31.37 7.49
C LEU A 91 -15.57 30.13 7.45
N GLN A 92 -16.79 30.24 7.94
CA GLN A 92 -17.79 29.17 7.83
C GLN A 92 -18.00 28.76 6.36
N ARG A 93 -18.18 29.72 5.45
CA ARG A 93 -18.31 29.44 4.00
C ARG A 93 -17.04 28.85 3.39
N GLN A 94 -15.86 29.24 3.85
CA GLN A 94 -14.59 28.68 3.38
C GLN A 94 -14.46 27.22 3.82
N ILE A 95 -14.64 26.94 5.11
CA ILE A 95 -14.60 25.59 5.68
C ILE A 95 -15.63 24.69 5.00
N ARG A 96 -16.86 25.18 4.81
CA ARG A 96 -17.92 24.45 4.09
C ARG A 96 -17.62 24.17 2.62
N LYS A 97 -16.64 24.85 2.02
CA LYS A 97 -16.16 24.63 0.65
C LYS A 97 -14.85 23.81 0.60
N GLY A 98 -14.49 23.17 1.71
CA GLY A 98 -13.26 22.38 1.84
C GLY A 98 -11.98 23.21 2.02
N TYR A 99 -12.07 24.52 2.19
CA TYR A 99 -10.88 25.34 2.49
C TYR A 99 -10.55 25.27 3.98
N LEU A 100 -9.29 24.97 4.30
CA LEU A 100 -8.77 24.98 5.66
C LEU A 100 -8.15 26.36 5.96
N PRO A 101 -8.87 27.29 6.63
CA PRO A 101 -8.44 28.68 6.74
C PRO A 101 -7.13 28.88 7.52
N PHE A 102 -6.77 27.93 8.39
CA PHE A 102 -5.55 27.98 9.21
C PHE A 102 -4.38 27.20 8.59
N THR A 103 -4.52 26.73 7.36
CA THR A 103 -3.43 26.10 6.59
C THR A 103 -3.13 26.93 5.35
N GLY A 104 -1.91 26.80 4.84
CA GLY A 104 -1.45 27.56 3.69
C GLY A 104 -0.09 27.07 3.23
N ARG A 105 0.31 27.48 2.02
CA ARG A 105 1.57 27.05 1.39
C ARG A 105 2.80 27.25 2.29
N ASN A 106 2.81 28.33 3.07
CA ASN A 106 3.93 28.71 3.92
C ASN A 106 3.71 28.39 5.40
N VAL A 107 2.59 27.74 5.77
CA VAL A 107 2.24 27.47 7.18
C VAL A 107 2.64 26.06 7.56
N THR A 108 3.37 25.89 8.66
CA THR A 108 3.78 24.58 9.17
C THR A 108 3.48 24.46 10.66
N PHE A 109 2.79 23.40 11.05
CA PHE A 109 2.51 23.08 12.44
C PHE A 109 3.68 22.33 13.08
N VAL A 110 4.23 22.88 14.16
CA VAL A 110 5.39 22.29 14.86
C VAL A 110 4.94 21.13 15.75
N ARG A 111 5.60 19.98 15.61
CA ARG A 111 5.23 18.72 16.27
C ARG A 111 5.87 18.55 17.63
N ASP A 112 7.18 18.76 17.70
CA ASP A 112 8.00 18.45 18.87
C ASP A 112 9.19 19.41 19.02
N GLU A 113 9.92 19.28 20.12
CA GLU A 113 11.08 20.12 20.42
C GLU A 113 12.24 19.95 19.42
N ARG A 114 12.46 18.74 18.88
CA ARG A 114 13.51 18.50 17.86
C ARG A 114 13.23 19.26 16.57
N GLU A 115 11.95 19.43 16.23
CA GLU A 115 11.55 20.28 15.12
C GLU A 115 11.79 21.76 15.42
N ARG A 116 11.57 22.22 16.66
CA ARG A 116 11.92 23.60 17.07
C ARG A 116 13.40 23.90 16.88
N GLU A 117 14.26 22.98 17.29
CA GLU A 117 15.72 23.11 17.12
C GLU A 117 16.10 23.21 15.65
N ARG A 118 15.52 22.36 14.79
CA ARG A 118 15.74 22.41 13.34
C ARG A 118 15.25 23.71 12.72
N ILE A 119 14.11 24.23 13.17
CA ILE A 119 13.55 25.50 12.69
C ILE A 119 14.49 26.66 13.03
N LEU A 120 14.99 26.74 14.27
CA LEU A 120 15.91 27.80 14.68
C LEU A 120 17.30 27.70 14.04
N ALA A 121 17.73 26.50 13.63
CA ALA A 121 18.97 26.31 12.87
C ALA A 121 18.80 26.58 11.36
N GLY A 122 17.56 26.74 10.90
CA GLY A 122 17.20 26.93 9.50
C GLY A 122 17.15 28.41 9.07
N PRO A 123 16.55 28.69 7.90
CA PRO A 123 16.38 30.07 7.43
C PRO A 123 15.40 30.86 8.31
N PRO A 124 15.50 32.21 8.33
CA PRO A 124 14.60 33.10 9.06
C PRO A 124 13.13 32.84 8.77
N ALA A 125 12.31 32.88 9.83
CA ALA A 125 10.89 32.53 9.76
C ALA A 125 10.08 33.26 10.83
N CYS A 126 8.76 33.31 10.63
CA CYS A 126 7.79 33.76 11.63
C CYS A 126 7.38 32.60 12.53
N LEU A 127 7.40 32.80 13.85
CA LEU A 127 7.07 31.82 14.87
C LEU A 127 5.85 32.30 15.67
N LEU A 128 4.69 31.70 15.44
CA LEU A 128 3.45 31.94 16.21
C LEU A 128 3.34 30.89 17.31
N SER A 129 3.51 31.29 18.56
CA SER A 129 3.66 30.31 19.64
C SER A 129 3.04 30.77 20.97
N SER A 130 2.50 29.80 21.73
CA SER A 130 1.93 30.04 23.06
C SER A 130 2.93 29.81 24.19
N SER A 131 2.83 30.48 25.35
CA SER A 131 1.78 31.43 25.76
C SER A 131 2.05 32.91 25.41
N GLY A 132 0.97 33.70 25.33
CA GLY A 132 1.01 35.09 24.88
C GLY A 132 1.67 36.09 25.83
N MET A 133 1.83 35.72 27.10
CA MET A 133 2.47 36.56 28.12
C MET A 133 3.89 36.09 28.49
N LEU A 134 4.42 35.10 27.76
CA LEU A 134 5.72 34.47 28.04
C LEU A 134 5.82 33.89 29.47
N THR A 135 4.70 33.41 30.01
CA THR A 135 4.64 32.78 31.35
C THR A 135 5.01 31.30 31.32
N GLY A 136 4.92 30.65 30.16
CA GLY A 136 5.26 29.24 29.99
C GLY A 136 4.99 28.74 28.58
N GLY A 137 5.31 27.46 28.37
CA GLY A 137 5.12 26.79 27.08
C GLY A 137 6.18 27.13 26.03
N PRO A 138 5.96 26.74 24.76
CA PRO A 138 6.95 26.87 23.71
C PRO A 138 7.39 28.31 23.37
N SER A 139 6.55 29.33 23.59
CA SER A 139 6.94 30.72 23.34
C SER A 139 8.12 31.16 24.21
N VAL A 140 8.17 30.69 25.46
CA VAL A 140 9.29 30.97 26.37
C VAL A 140 10.57 30.26 25.89
N TRP A 141 10.44 29.03 25.40
CA TRP A 141 11.56 28.27 24.84
C TRP A 141 12.21 29.00 23.66
N TYR A 142 11.39 29.57 22.76
CA TYR A 142 11.87 30.41 21.66
C TYR A 142 12.45 31.73 22.17
N ALA A 143 11.73 32.43 23.07
CA ALA A 143 12.15 33.72 23.58
C ALA A 143 13.53 33.65 24.24
N GLN A 144 13.81 32.64 25.06
CA GLN A 144 15.12 32.43 25.68
C GLN A 144 16.28 32.34 24.68
N ARG A 145 16.03 31.78 23.50
CA ARG A 145 17.04 31.59 22.45
C ARG A 145 17.17 32.80 21.53
N LEU A 146 16.08 33.53 21.33
CA LEU A 146 16.03 34.68 20.42
C LEU A 146 16.36 36.01 21.09
N VAL A 147 16.10 36.16 22.39
CA VAL A 147 16.18 37.46 23.08
C VAL A 147 17.58 38.08 23.04
N GLY A 148 18.63 37.25 23.02
CA GLY A 148 20.03 37.69 22.91
C GLY A 148 20.53 37.89 21.47
N GLN A 149 19.71 37.66 20.45
CA GLN A 149 20.10 37.77 19.04
C GLN A 149 19.67 39.12 18.47
N GLU A 150 20.63 39.92 17.97
CA GLU A 150 20.37 41.29 17.48
C GLU A 150 19.44 41.35 16.26
N LEU A 151 19.50 40.33 15.39
CA LEU A 151 18.67 40.29 14.18
C LEU A 151 17.26 39.77 14.45
N ALA A 152 17.04 39.06 15.57
CA ALA A 152 15.75 38.48 15.90
C ALA A 152 14.73 39.56 16.33
N SER A 153 13.46 39.20 16.32
CA SER A 153 12.41 40.08 16.85
C SER A 153 11.40 39.32 17.70
N ILE A 154 10.90 39.97 18.76
CA ILE A 154 9.81 39.48 19.60
C ILE A 154 8.68 40.53 19.56
N LEU A 155 7.56 40.20 18.92
CA LEU A 155 6.46 41.14 18.67
C LEU A 155 5.25 40.78 19.54
N ILE A 156 4.94 41.61 20.53
CA ILE A 156 3.85 41.35 21.49
C ILE A 156 2.56 41.97 20.96
N THR A 157 1.51 41.16 20.85
CA THR A 157 0.23 41.55 20.22
C THR A 157 -0.95 41.64 21.20
N GLY A 158 -0.77 41.17 22.43
CA GLY A 158 -1.82 41.11 23.45
C GLY A 158 -1.55 41.99 24.67
N TYR A 159 -2.53 42.04 25.56
CA TYR A 159 -2.34 42.56 26.92
C TYR A 159 -1.26 41.75 27.65
N GLN A 160 -0.55 42.39 28.58
CA GLN A 160 0.49 41.79 29.41
C GLN A 160 0.24 42.22 30.85
N ASP A 161 0.06 41.25 31.76
CA ASP A 161 -0.01 41.52 33.19
C ASP A 161 1.29 42.19 33.67
N GLU A 162 1.19 43.04 34.69
CA GLU A 162 2.35 43.80 35.21
C GLU A 162 3.49 42.89 35.68
N GLU A 163 3.17 41.73 36.23
CA GLU A 163 4.13 40.75 36.73
C GLU A 163 4.69 39.84 35.62
N ALA A 164 4.07 39.82 34.44
CA ALA A 164 4.39 38.87 33.38
C ALA A 164 5.76 39.17 32.73
N PRO A 165 6.52 38.13 32.31
CA PRO A 165 7.80 38.33 31.65
C PRO A 165 7.71 39.17 30.36
N GLY A 166 6.62 39.06 29.61
CA GLY A 166 6.42 39.89 28.42
C GLY A 166 6.22 41.38 28.71
N ARG A 167 5.67 41.76 29.88
CA ARG A 167 5.64 43.18 30.31
C ARG A 167 7.05 43.69 30.59
N LYS A 168 7.84 42.94 31.36
CA LYS A 168 9.24 43.27 31.66
C LYS A 168 10.07 43.41 30.37
N LEU A 169 9.86 42.55 29.39
CA LEU A 169 10.54 42.62 28.09
C LEU A 169 10.22 43.93 27.34
N LEU A 170 8.97 44.40 27.38
CA LEU A 170 8.59 45.70 26.80
C LEU A 170 9.27 46.86 27.52
N ASP A 171 9.22 46.87 28.85
CA ASP A 171 9.79 47.95 29.65
C ASP A 171 11.32 48.03 29.46
N LEU A 172 12.01 46.89 29.36
CA LEU A 172 13.44 46.82 29.07
C LEU A 172 13.79 47.38 27.69
N ALA A 173 12.95 47.10 26.69
CA ALA A 173 13.13 47.64 25.34
C ALA A 173 12.97 49.16 25.29
N GLU A 174 12.07 49.71 26.10
CA GLU A 174 11.87 51.16 26.25
C GLU A 174 13.01 51.83 27.04
N GLN A 175 13.53 51.16 28.07
CA GLN A 175 14.56 51.69 28.97
C GLN A 175 16.01 51.40 28.53
N LYS A 176 16.22 50.65 27.43
CA LYS A 176 17.53 50.17 26.95
C LYS A 176 18.35 49.41 28.03
N ASN A 177 17.67 48.70 28.92
CA ASN A 177 18.28 47.94 30.02
C ASN A 177 18.66 46.51 29.58
N SER A 178 19.61 45.90 30.29
CA SER A 178 20.49 44.88 29.69
C SER A 178 20.11 43.41 29.91
N THR A 179 19.24 43.03 30.86
CA THR A 179 18.95 41.61 31.19
C THR A 179 17.51 41.33 31.62
N LEU A 180 16.98 40.15 31.27
CA LEU A 180 15.64 39.65 31.58
C LEU A 180 15.71 38.24 32.19
N GLU A 181 14.90 37.95 33.22
CA GLU A 181 14.74 36.59 33.74
C GLU A 181 13.61 35.83 33.01
N LEU A 182 13.91 34.66 32.44
CA LEU A 182 12.98 33.76 31.77
C LEU A 182 13.21 32.32 32.26
N ASN A 183 12.18 31.65 32.81
CA ASN A 183 12.26 30.33 33.47
C ASN A 183 13.47 30.19 34.42
N GLY A 184 13.73 31.21 35.25
CA GLY A 184 14.83 31.19 36.21
C GLY A 184 16.24 31.42 35.64
N SER A 185 16.36 31.81 34.36
CA SER A 185 17.64 32.17 33.73
C SER A 185 17.68 33.66 33.36
N THR A 186 18.77 34.37 33.70
CA THR A 186 19.00 35.77 33.34
C THR A 186 19.67 35.86 31.96
N VAL A 187 19.03 36.52 30.98
CA VAL A 187 19.49 36.60 29.58
C VAL A 187 19.57 38.04 29.12
N PRO A 188 20.63 38.47 28.39
CA PRO A 188 20.70 39.83 27.87
C PRO A 188 19.71 40.08 26.73
N VAL A 189 19.05 41.24 26.73
CA VAL A 189 18.08 41.63 25.70
C VAL A 189 18.79 42.41 24.59
N ARG A 190 18.86 41.82 23.39
CA ARG A 190 19.47 42.42 22.19
C ARG A 190 18.56 42.40 20.96
N CYS A 191 17.55 41.53 20.94
CA CYS A 191 16.60 41.46 19.84
C CYS A 191 15.71 42.70 19.78
N HIS A 192 15.10 42.95 18.62
CA HIS A 192 14.08 43.98 18.48
C HIS A 192 12.78 43.54 19.19
N VAL A 193 12.27 44.36 20.10
CA VAL A 193 10.99 44.14 20.78
C VAL A 193 10.03 45.26 20.44
N ALA A 194 8.79 44.93 20.09
CA ALA A 194 7.75 45.90 19.82
C ALA A 194 6.36 45.40 20.22
N LYS A 195 5.46 46.34 20.52
CA LYS A 195 4.05 46.06 20.85
C LYS A 195 3.13 46.45 19.70
N TYR A 196 2.08 45.66 19.49
CA TYR A 196 1.00 45.87 18.52
C TYR A 196 -0.34 45.73 19.23
N SER A 197 -1.26 46.66 18.98
CA SER A 197 -2.54 46.75 19.69
C SER A 197 -3.58 45.85 19.01
N LEU A 198 -3.33 44.54 19.14
CA LEU A 198 -4.16 43.41 18.70
C LEU A 198 -5.60 43.32 19.23
N SER A 199 -5.86 43.86 20.43
CA SER A 199 -6.72 43.26 21.48
C SER A 199 -8.07 42.68 21.03
N ALA A 200 -8.50 41.59 21.68
CA ALA A 200 -9.83 40.99 21.45
C ALA A 200 -10.93 41.64 22.32
N HIS A 201 -10.53 42.50 23.26
CA HIS A 201 -11.45 43.23 24.13
C HIS A 201 -11.84 44.55 23.49
N ALA A 202 -13.12 44.89 23.58
CA ALA A 202 -13.64 46.17 23.13
C ALA A 202 -13.01 47.34 23.91
N ASP A 203 -12.77 48.46 23.24
CA ASP A 203 -12.29 49.68 23.90
C ASP A 203 -13.41 50.43 24.65
N GLY A 204 -13.07 51.52 25.35
CA GLY A 204 -14.06 52.29 26.10
C GLY A 204 -15.20 52.84 25.23
N GLY A 205 -14.91 53.23 23.99
CA GLY A 205 -15.88 53.71 23.02
C GLY A 205 -16.85 52.60 22.61
N GLU A 206 -16.32 51.45 22.21
CA GLU A 206 -17.10 50.28 21.80
C GLU A 206 -17.96 49.72 22.95
N LEU A 207 -17.41 49.62 24.17
CA LEU A 207 -18.14 49.19 25.37
C LEU A 207 -19.29 50.15 25.72
N SER A 208 -19.04 51.46 25.63
CA SER A 208 -20.09 52.47 25.86
C SER A 208 -21.20 52.40 24.80
N ALA A 209 -20.84 52.20 23.53
CA ALA A 209 -21.78 52.05 22.42
C ALA A 209 -22.62 50.78 22.57
N TYR A 210 -22.00 49.67 22.99
CA TYR A 210 -22.70 48.41 23.29
C TYR A 210 -23.72 48.57 24.41
N ALA A 211 -23.34 49.21 25.51
CA ALA A 211 -24.26 49.52 26.60
C ALA A 211 -25.41 50.45 26.13
N ALA A 212 -25.10 51.48 25.34
CA ALA A 212 -26.10 52.42 24.82
C ALA A 212 -27.14 51.71 23.92
N ALA A 213 -26.72 50.74 23.10
CA ALA A 213 -27.63 49.96 22.26
C ALA A 213 -28.61 49.11 23.08
N LEU A 214 -28.15 48.53 24.19
CA LEU A 214 -28.97 47.70 25.08
C LEU A 214 -29.91 48.50 26.00
N LYS A 215 -29.62 49.79 26.21
CA LYS A 215 -30.35 50.70 27.12
C LYS A 215 -30.62 50.07 28.51
N PRO A 216 -29.60 49.52 29.19
CA PRO A 216 -29.79 48.95 30.51
C PRO A 216 -30.18 50.01 31.53
N ARG A 217 -30.91 49.61 32.58
CA ARG A 217 -31.19 50.50 33.74
C ARG A 217 -29.98 50.70 34.63
N ARG A 218 -29.19 49.63 34.79
CA ARG A 218 -27.95 49.61 35.57
C ARG A 218 -26.86 48.87 34.82
N VAL A 219 -25.64 49.36 34.90
CA VAL A 219 -24.43 48.66 34.45
C VAL A 219 -23.53 48.41 35.66
N ALA A 220 -23.12 47.17 35.88
CA ALA A 220 -22.04 46.86 36.81
C ALA A 220 -20.74 46.67 36.01
N LEU A 221 -19.74 47.52 36.26
CA LEU A 221 -18.44 47.42 35.60
C LEU A 221 -17.51 46.51 36.41
N VAL A 222 -17.03 45.46 35.76
CA VAL A 222 -16.17 44.42 36.32
C VAL A 222 -14.96 44.19 35.42
N HIS A 223 -13.96 43.41 35.85
CA HIS A 223 -12.84 42.99 35.00
C HIS A 223 -12.12 44.17 34.32
N GLY A 224 -11.53 45.04 35.13
CA GLY A 224 -10.66 46.15 34.72
C GLY A 224 -10.05 46.80 35.96
N ASP A 225 -8.94 47.52 35.78
CA ASP A 225 -8.34 48.30 36.86
C ASP A 225 -9.23 49.50 37.25
N GLU A 226 -8.89 50.16 38.35
CA GLU A 226 -9.71 51.27 38.88
C GLU A 226 -9.81 52.43 37.88
N GLU A 227 -8.72 52.76 37.19
CA GLU A 227 -8.68 53.82 36.19
C GLU A 227 -9.63 53.53 35.02
N ALA A 228 -9.56 52.32 34.45
CA ALA A 228 -10.38 51.90 33.33
C ALA A 228 -11.87 51.84 33.71
N ARG A 229 -12.18 51.38 34.92
CA ARG A 229 -13.55 51.36 35.46
C ARG A 229 -14.13 52.76 35.62
N LEU A 230 -13.34 53.71 36.16
CA LEU A 230 -13.77 55.10 36.34
C LEU A 230 -13.95 55.81 34.99
N ALA A 231 -13.02 55.63 34.06
CA ALA A 231 -13.12 56.21 32.73
C ALA A 231 -14.36 55.70 31.97
N LEU A 232 -14.62 54.39 32.00
CA LEU A 232 -15.81 53.83 31.34
C LEU A 232 -17.11 54.24 32.03
N ARG A 233 -17.12 54.40 33.36
CA ARG A 233 -18.27 54.98 34.07
C ARG A 233 -18.62 56.36 33.53
N ASP A 234 -17.62 57.20 33.30
CA ASP A 234 -17.82 58.57 32.84
C ASP A 234 -18.36 58.62 31.39
N LEU A 235 -18.11 57.59 30.57
CA LEU A 235 -18.73 57.42 29.25
C LEU A 235 -20.20 56.97 29.29
N LEU A 236 -20.65 56.37 30.39
CA LEU A 236 -22.01 55.79 30.55
C LEU A 236 -22.97 56.79 31.22
N THR A 237 -23.18 57.94 30.58
CA THR A 237 -23.91 59.08 31.18
C THR A 237 -25.41 58.88 31.41
N TYR A 238 -26.04 57.90 30.74
CA TYR A 238 -27.49 57.70 30.76
C TYR A 238 -27.95 56.49 31.56
N THR A 239 -27.03 55.84 32.28
CA THR A 239 -27.31 54.62 33.04
C THR A 239 -26.70 54.70 34.42
N GLU A 240 -27.37 54.16 35.42
CA GLU A 240 -26.79 54.03 36.76
C GLU A 240 -25.64 53.01 36.70
N VAL A 241 -24.43 53.45 37.01
CA VAL A 241 -23.24 52.61 36.98
C VAL A 241 -22.85 52.18 38.39
N LEU A 242 -22.64 50.88 38.58
CA LEU A 242 -22.15 50.25 39.79
C LEU A 242 -20.70 49.85 39.59
N LEU A 243 -19.86 50.11 40.59
CA LEU A 243 -18.47 49.68 40.66
C LEU A 243 -18.33 48.66 41.81
N PRO A 244 -18.78 47.41 41.64
CA PRO A 244 -18.70 46.40 42.70
C PRO A 244 -17.26 46.00 43.02
N ASP A 245 -16.93 45.87 44.29
CA ASP A 245 -15.68 45.26 44.73
C ASP A 245 -15.78 43.73 44.78
N ASN A 246 -14.64 43.05 44.82
CA ASN A 246 -14.60 41.61 45.01
C ASN A 246 -15.27 41.23 46.34
N GLY A 247 -16.24 40.32 46.28
CA GLY A 247 -17.06 39.92 47.43
C GLY A 247 -18.33 40.75 47.64
N ALA A 248 -18.55 41.82 46.88
CA ALA A 248 -19.81 42.57 46.91
C ALA A 248 -20.97 41.78 46.29
N SER A 249 -22.18 41.95 46.82
CA SER A 249 -23.41 41.32 46.31
C SER A 249 -24.30 42.34 45.63
N ILE A 250 -24.80 42.01 44.42
CA ILE A 250 -25.72 42.86 43.66
C ILE A 250 -27.09 42.18 43.60
N THR A 251 -28.10 42.80 44.20
CA THR A 251 -29.48 42.27 44.16
C THR A 251 -30.19 42.73 42.90
N ALA A 252 -30.54 41.78 42.02
CA ALA A 252 -31.34 42.07 40.83
C ALA A 252 -32.80 42.35 41.23
N GLN A 253 -33.32 43.52 40.88
CA GLN A 253 -34.76 43.79 41.01
C GLN A 253 -35.51 43.19 39.81
N SER A 254 -36.22 42.08 40.03
CA SER A 254 -37.08 41.46 39.03
C SER A 254 -38.27 42.37 38.68
N ARG A 255 -38.61 42.49 37.39
CA ARG A 255 -39.97 42.84 36.95
C ARG A 255 -40.50 41.74 36.04
N LYS A 256 -41.84 41.60 36.06
CA LYS A 256 -42.65 40.71 35.21
C LYS A 256 -42.04 40.54 33.82
N ARG A 257 -41.78 39.27 33.49
CA ARG A 257 -41.33 38.73 32.21
C ARG A 257 -41.95 39.54 31.06
N LEU A 258 -41.15 40.35 30.38
CA LEU A 258 -41.53 40.87 29.06
C LEU A 258 -41.80 39.65 28.19
N ALA A 259 -42.91 39.68 27.43
CA ALA A 259 -43.25 38.60 26.51
C ALA A 259 -42.02 38.27 25.67
N GLU A 260 -41.56 37.02 25.77
CA GLU A 260 -40.45 36.51 24.98
C GLU A 260 -40.79 36.73 23.52
N LYS A 261 -40.10 37.68 22.88
CA LYS A 261 -39.96 37.61 21.43
C LYS A 261 -39.27 36.29 21.17
N GLN A 262 -39.91 35.41 20.40
CA GLN A 262 -39.30 34.20 19.88
C GLN A 262 -38.04 34.62 19.12
N VAL A 263 -36.90 34.55 19.81
CA VAL A 263 -35.60 34.45 19.18
C VAL A 263 -35.63 33.09 18.47
N PRO A 264 -35.18 32.99 17.22
CA PRO A 264 -35.06 31.69 16.57
C PRO A 264 -34.15 30.84 17.46
N VAL A 265 -34.73 29.84 18.13
CA VAL A 265 -33.97 28.87 18.89
C VAL A 265 -33.15 28.11 17.85
N LEU A 266 -31.82 28.18 17.96
CA LEU A 266 -30.95 27.29 17.19
C LEU A 266 -31.43 25.86 17.45
N PRO A 267 -31.67 25.04 16.42
CA PRO A 267 -32.15 23.68 16.62
C PRO A 267 -31.18 22.95 17.56
N THR A 268 -31.67 22.57 18.73
CA THR A 268 -30.91 21.79 19.71
C THR A 268 -30.74 20.38 19.19
N LEU A 269 -29.55 19.79 19.36
CA LEU A 269 -29.27 18.39 19.06
C LEU A 269 -30.35 17.50 19.70
N PRO A 270 -30.98 16.57 18.96
CA PRO A 270 -31.97 15.66 19.52
C PRO A 270 -31.24 14.61 20.36
N ILE A 271 -31.64 14.44 21.62
CA ILE A 271 -30.94 13.65 22.63
C ILE A 271 -31.78 12.41 23.00
N GLY A 272 -31.14 11.26 23.14
CA GLY A 272 -31.75 10.01 23.61
C GLY A 272 -32.65 9.27 22.61
N ILE A 273 -32.40 9.39 21.30
CA ILE A 273 -33.24 8.79 20.26
C ILE A 273 -33.17 7.26 20.24
N GLY A 274 -32.08 6.66 20.75
CA GLY A 274 -31.90 5.21 20.81
C GLY A 274 -32.86 4.53 21.80
N GLN A 275 -33.50 5.29 22.70
CA GLN A 275 -34.46 4.79 23.69
C GLN A 275 -33.91 3.63 24.54
N GLY A 276 -32.60 3.65 24.83
CA GLY A 276 -31.92 2.61 25.60
C GLY A 276 -31.47 1.37 24.81
N ARG A 277 -31.60 1.38 23.48
CA ARG A 277 -31.00 0.35 22.61
C ARG A 277 -29.49 0.57 22.48
N GLU A 278 -28.74 -0.53 22.42
CA GLU A 278 -27.33 -0.50 22.01
C GLU A 278 -27.22 -0.05 20.55
N LEU A 279 -26.20 0.74 20.22
CA LEU A 279 -25.94 1.15 18.85
C LEU A 279 -25.20 0.04 18.09
N SER A 280 -25.70 -0.35 16.92
CA SER A 280 -24.98 -1.23 15.98
C SER A 280 -25.00 -0.66 14.55
N LEU A 281 -24.42 -1.39 13.60
CA LEU A 281 -24.43 -1.00 12.18
C LEU A 281 -25.86 -0.92 11.60
N ASP A 282 -26.81 -1.68 12.15
CA ASP A 282 -28.20 -1.73 11.67
C ASP A 282 -29.00 -0.48 12.07
N GLU A 283 -28.62 0.18 13.17
CA GLU A 283 -29.25 1.40 13.67
C GLU A 283 -28.59 2.70 13.17
N LEU A 284 -27.39 2.64 12.60
CA LEU A 284 -26.74 3.81 11.98
C LEU A 284 -27.62 4.59 10.98
N PRO A 285 -28.44 3.96 10.12
CA PRO A 285 -29.33 4.68 9.21
C PRO A 285 -30.36 5.55 9.96
N GLU A 286 -30.86 5.11 11.11
CA GLU A 286 -31.83 5.85 11.94
C GLU A 286 -31.18 7.10 12.55
N LEU A 287 -29.99 6.93 13.13
CA LEU A 287 -29.17 8.03 13.66
C LEU A 287 -28.82 9.04 12.56
N TRP A 288 -28.45 8.55 11.38
CA TRP A 288 -28.14 9.38 10.21
C TRP A 288 -29.35 10.16 9.66
N GLN A 289 -30.51 9.51 9.54
CA GLN A 289 -31.75 10.18 9.11
C GLN A 289 -32.15 11.32 10.05
N THR A 290 -31.94 11.13 11.36
CA THR A 290 -32.20 12.15 12.35
C THR A 290 -31.29 13.36 12.16
N ILE A 291 -30.00 13.14 11.88
CA ILE A 291 -29.01 14.23 11.71
C ILE A 291 -29.17 14.94 10.37
N THR A 292 -29.47 14.20 9.30
CA THR A 292 -29.72 14.79 7.97
C THR A 292 -30.94 15.71 7.95
N SER A 293 -31.90 15.52 8.87
CA SER A 293 -33.02 16.45 9.07
C SER A 293 -32.61 17.82 9.64
N ILE A 294 -31.36 17.98 10.07
CA ILE A 294 -30.80 19.21 10.67
C ILE A 294 -29.71 19.77 9.74
N PRO A 295 -30.05 20.70 8.81
CA PRO A 295 -29.13 21.17 7.76
C PRO A 295 -27.86 21.89 8.27
N SER A 296 -27.83 22.27 9.54
CA SER A 296 -26.66 22.88 10.19
C SER A 296 -25.64 21.85 10.68
N LEU A 297 -26.03 20.60 10.93
CA LEU A 297 -25.18 19.54 11.46
C LEU A 297 -24.53 18.73 10.33
N ARG A 298 -23.53 19.34 9.67
CA ARG A 298 -22.74 18.71 8.60
C ARG A 298 -21.57 17.87 9.12
N ILE A 299 -21.01 18.28 10.24
CA ILE A 299 -19.97 17.57 10.98
C ILE A 299 -20.54 17.30 12.37
N VAL A 300 -20.34 16.08 12.86
CA VAL A 300 -20.76 15.59 14.17
C VAL A 300 -19.60 14.84 14.80
N THR A 301 -19.46 14.97 16.10
CA THR A 301 -18.47 14.23 16.89
C THR A 301 -19.06 12.93 17.42
N ALA A 302 -18.22 11.94 17.73
CA ALA A 302 -18.67 10.70 18.38
C ALA A 302 -19.40 10.98 19.70
N ARG A 303 -19.02 12.05 20.41
CA ARG A 303 -19.70 12.51 21.63
C ARG A 303 -21.09 13.06 21.36
N GLU A 304 -21.25 13.85 20.30
CA GLU A 304 -22.58 14.32 19.90
C GLU A 304 -23.44 13.13 19.47
N LEU A 305 -22.91 12.21 18.67
CA LEU A 305 -23.60 10.97 18.30
C LEU A 305 -23.99 10.13 19.51
N ALA A 306 -23.11 10.01 20.52
CA ALA A 306 -23.41 9.33 21.77
C ALA A 306 -24.53 10.03 22.55
N SER A 307 -24.45 11.35 22.70
CA SER A 307 -25.51 12.14 23.35
C SER A 307 -26.83 12.04 22.61
N MET A 308 -26.79 12.00 21.28
CA MET A 308 -27.96 11.84 20.43
C MET A 308 -28.59 10.48 20.61
N TRP A 309 -27.79 9.41 20.60
CA TRP A 309 -28.30 8.04 20.68
C TRP A 309 -28.68 7.63 22.12
N TYR A 310 -27.74 7.75 23.07
CA TYR A 310 -27.88 7.25 24.44
C TYR A 310 -28.48 8.28 25.41
N GLY A 311 -28.46 9.56 25.05
CA GLY A 311 -28.95 10.64 25.91
C GLY A 311 -27.85 11.35 26.70
N ASP A 312 -26.65 10.78 26.75
CA ASP A 312 -25.45 11.35 27.37
C ASP A 312 -24.18 10.96 26.59
N ALA A 313 -23.08 11.67 26.84
CA ALA A 313 -21.79 11.45 26.19
C ALA A 313 -20.74 10.98 27.21
N THR A 314 -21.02 9.88 27.90
CA THR A 314 -20.03 9.24 28.79
C THR A 314 -18.87 8.65 27.97
N GLU A 315 -17.71 8.41 28.61
CA GLU A 315 -16.56 7.78 27.93
C GLU A 315 -16.92 6.41 27.35
N THR A 316 -17.71 5.62 28.09
CA THR A 316 -18.19 4.31 27.64
C THR A 316 -19.07 4.43 26.38
N ASN A 317 -20.10 5.27 26.41
CA ASN A 317 -21.02 5.42 25.28
C ASN A 317 -20.32 6.01 24.05
N THR A 318 -19.36 6.93 24.27
CA THR A 318 -18.54 7.49 23.18
C THR A 318 -17.65 6.40 22.56
N ALA A 319 -17.04 5.55 23.38
CA ALA A 319 -16.21 4.43 22.89
C ALA A 319 -17.04 3.40 22.12
N GLU A 320 -18.28 3.12 22.53
CA GLU A 320 -19.21 2.26 21.79
C GLU A 320 -19.52 2.85 20.40
N VAL A 321 -19.87 4.13 20.32
CA VAL A 321 -20.09 4.82 19.04
C VAL A 321 -18.84 4.74 18.15
N LEU A 322 -17.66 5.01 18.71
CA LEU A 322 -16.40 4.92 17.96
C LEU A 322 -16.14 3.50 17.46
N SER A 323 -16.43 2.48 18.27
CA SER A 323 -16.31 1.07 17.89
C SER A 323 -17.20 0.75 16.69
N VAL A 324 -18.48 1.12 16.74
CA VAL A 324 -19.45 0.91 15.65
C VAL A 324 -19.02 1.65 14.39
N LEU A 325 -18.66 2.93 14.49
CA LEU A 325 -18.21 3.71 13.32
C LEU A 325 -16.90 3.19 12.73
N SER A 326 -16.00 2.66 13.56
CA SER A 326 -14.75 2.04 13.08
C SER A 326 -14.99 0.71 12.36
N SER A 327 -16.07 0.01 12.70
CA SER A 327 -16.48 -1.22 12.03
C SER A 327 -17.17 -0.96 10.68
N ASP A 328 -17.67 0.26 10.44
CA ASP A 328 -18.25 0.66 9.14
C ASP A 328 -17.15 1.08 8.15
N SER A 329 -16.49 0.08 7.54
CA SER A 329 -15.38 0.31 6.59
C SER A 329 -15.71 1.23 5.41
N GLU A 330 -16.97 1.21 4.95
CA GLU A 330 -17.47 2.04 3.85
C GLU A 330 -17.87 3.46 4.30
N GLN A 331 -17.98 3.67 5.63
CA GLN A 331 -18.40 4.93 6.23
C GLN A 331 -19.68 5.46 5.56
N ARG A 332 -20.72 4.62 5.48
CA ARG A 332 -21.93 4.78 4.65
C ARG A 332 -22.76 6.00 4.99
N TYR A 333 -22.65 6.46 6.23
CA TYR A 333 -23.44 7.57 6.77
C TYR A 333 -22.59 8.69 7.37
N PHE A 334 -21.49 8.30 8.01
CA PHE A 334 -20.61 9.17 8.79
C PHE A 334 -19.16 8.99 8.34
N ILE A 335 -18.62 9.98 7.65
CA ILE A 335 -17.26 9.94 7.09
C ILE A 335 -16.28 10.52 8.09
N ARG A 336 -15.33 9.71 8.57
CA ARG A 336 -14.28 10.14 9.50
C ARG A 336 -13.47 11.29 8.92
N GLN A 337 -13.27 12.34 9.72
CA GLN A 337 -12.48 13.50 9.35
C GLN A 337 -11.09 13.41 10.00
N HIS A 338 -10.08 12.92 9.28
CA HIS A 338 -8.74 12.65 9.87
C HIS A 338 -8.03 13.87 10.45
N ALA A 339 -8.36 15.08 9.98
CA ALA A 339 -7.83 16.31 10.53
C ALA A 339 -8.38 16.63 11.94
N LEU A 340 -9.42 15.90 12.37
CA LEU A 340 -10.32 16.25 13.45
C LEU A 340 -10.62 15.01 14.30
N GLU A 341 -10.15 15.01 15.54
CA GLU A 341 -10.29 13.87 16.45
C GLU A 341 -11.77 13.59 16.76
N GLU A 342 -12.17 12.31 16.69
CA GLU A 342 -13.55 11.84 16.93
C GLU A 342 -14.64 12.50 16.05
N ALA A 343 -14.28 13.16 14.95
CA ALA A 343 -15.24 13.89 14.12
C ALA A 343 -15.59 13.14 12.83
N TYR A 344 -16.85 13.28 12.43
CA TYR A 344 -17.46 12.62 11.30
C TYR A 344 -18.31 13.61 10.50
N ARG A 345 -18.17 13.59 9.18
CA ARG A 345 -19.01 14.32 8.25
C ARG A 345 -20.25 13.50 7.92
N VAL A 346 -21.42 14.13 7.92
CA VAL A 346 -22.72 13.49 7.65
C VAL A 346 -22.94 13.46 6.13
N ARG A 347 -23.15 12.28 5.54
CA ARG A 347 -23.43 12.12 4.10
C ARG A 347 -24.85 12.59 3.73
N GLY A 348 -25.06 13.01 2.48
CA GLY A 348 -26.41 13.21 1.91
C GLY A 348 -27.10 14.55 2.23
N GLN A 349 -26.39 15.56 2.75
CA GLN A 349 -26.99 16.88 2.94
C GLN A 349 -26.98 17.71 1.64
N SER A 350 -28.11 18.35 1.33
CA SER A 350 -28.54 18.95 0.04
C SER A 350 -27.70 20.05 -0.61
N GLU A 351 -26.53 20.42 -0.07
CA GLU A 351 -25.63 21.43 -0.66
C GLU A 351 -24.19 20.91 -0.78
N GLU A 352 -24.00 19.64 -1.17
CA GLU A 352 -22.66 19.17 -1.55
C GLU A 352 -22.28 19.83 -2.88
N ALA A 353 -21.34 20.78 -2.85
CA ALA A 353 -20.64 21.15 -4.06
C ALA A 353 -19.82 19.90 -4.50
N PRO A 354 -19.73 19.57 -5.79
CA PRO A 354 -18.99 18.40 -6.29
C PRO A 354 -17.52 18.28 -5.83
N GLY A 355 -16.97 19.32 -5.17
CA GLY A 355 -15.63 19.37 -4.59
C GLY A 355 -15.49 18.88 -3.14
N ASP A 356 -16.56 18.86 -2.34
CA ASP A 356 -16.46 18.65 -0.88
C ASP A 356 -16.14 17.20 -0.50
N PHE A 357 -16.55 16.22 -1.31
CA PHE A 357 -16.19 14.81 -1.11
C PHE A 357 -14.76 14.49 -1.57
N LEU A 358 -14.22 15.26 -2.51
CA LEU A 358 -12.95 14.94 -3.15
C LEU A 358 -11.73 15.22 -2.27
N SER A 359 -11.83 16.17 -1.35
CA SER A 359 -10.77 16.44 -0.35
C SER A 359 -10.53 15.23 0.56
N ASP A 360 -11.57 14.43 0.82
CA ASP A 360 -11.48 13.21 1.64
C ASP A 360 -10.74 12.07 0.92
N LEU A 361 -10.39 12.22 -0.36
CA LEU A 361 -9.60 11.23 -1.11
C LEU A 361 -8.10 11.36 -0.83
N VAL A 362 -7.62 12.51 -0.37
CA VAL A 362 -6.20 12.71 -0.07
C VAL A 362 -5.79 11.82 1.09
N GLY A 363 -4.76 11.00 0.89
CA GLY A 363 -4.31 10.00 1.85
C GLY A 363 -4.92 8.61 1.64
N LYS A 364 -5.91 8.45 0.76
CA LYS A 364 -6.53 7.14 0.46
C LYS A 364 -5.86 6.42 -0.70
N ILE A 365 -5.94 5.10 -0.68
CA ILE A 365 -5.60 4.23 -1.81
C ILE A 365 -6.80 4.20 -2.75
N LEU A 366 -6.57 4.61 -3.99
CA LEU A 366 -7.59 4.64 -5.05
C LEU A 366 -7.23 3.61 -6.11
N LEU A 367 -8.24 3.00 -6.74
CA LEU A 367 -8.07 2.26 -7.98
C LEU A 367 -8.28 3.24 -9.14
N VAL A 368 -7.24 3.47 -9.93
CA VAL A 368 -7.26 4.47 -11.02
C VAL A 368 -6.99 3.79 -12.35
N GLU A 369 -7.80 4.13 -13.36
CA GLU A 369 -7.56 3.78 -14.74
C GLU A 369 -6.41 4.62 -15.30
N ILE A 370 -5.30 3.96 -15.62
CA ILE A 370 -4.09 4.60 -16.13
C ILE A 370 -4.00 4.57 -17.66
N ALA A 371 -4.64 3.59 -18.28
CA ALA A 371 -4.80 3.39 -19.70
C ALA A 371 -6.04 2.49 -19.93
N PRO A 372 -6.63 2.44 -21.14
CA PRO A 372 -7.77 1.58 -21.42
C PRO A 372 -7.49 0.13 -20.97
N HIS A 373 -8.41 -0.43 -20.17
CA HIS A 373 -8.30 -1.78 -19.58
C HIS A 373 -7.12 -2.00 -18.62
N SER A 374 -6.49 -0.92 -18.14
CA SER A 374 -5.35 -0.95 -17.25
C SER A 374 -5.60 -0.09 -16.03
N SER A 375 -5.73 -0.74 -14.87
CA SER A 375 -5.94 -0.08 -13.58
C SER A 375 -4.81 -0.38 -12.60
N LYS A 376 -4.48 0.62 -11.77
CA LYS A 376 -3.46 0.51 -10.73
C LYS A 376 -3.97 1.06 -9.40
N PRO A 377 -3.64 0.41 -8.27
CA PRO A 377 -3.80 1.04 -6.97
C PRO A 377 -2.77 2.17 -6.86
N VAL A 378 -3.21 3.34 -6.43
CA VAL A 378 -2.36 4.52 -6.24
C VAL A 378 -2.70 5.19 -4.93
N LEU A 379 -1.70 5.76 -4.26
CA LEU A 379 -1.95 6.61 -3.09
C LEU A 379 -2.24 8.03 -3.57
N CYS A 380 -3.40 8.57 -3.24
CA CYS A 380 -3.72 9.97 -3.52
C CYS A 380 -2.92 10.89 -2.58
N VAL A 381 -2.02 11.70 -3.12
CA VAL A 381 -1.16 12.61 -2.33
C VAL A 381 -1.63 14.07 -2.39
N GLY A 382 -2.65 14.37 -3.18
CA GLY A 382 -3.26 15.69 -3.19
C GLY A 382 -4.17 15.92 -4.38
N MET A 383 -4.91 17.02 -4.32
CA MET A 383 -5.75 17.51 -5.41
C MET A 383 -5.10 18.70 -6.10
N GLU A 384 -5.35 18.85 -7.40
CA GLU A 384 -4.89 19.99 -8.20
C GLU A 384 -6.07 20.74 -8.85
N PRO A 385 -5.92 22.05 -9.11
CA PRO A 385 -6.90 22.82 -9.87
C PRO A 385 -7.17 22.19 -11.25
N GLY A 386 -8.44 22.19 -11.69
CA GLY A 386 -8.83 21.61 -12.99
C GLY A 386 -9.25 20.13 -12.94
N ALA A 387 -9.77 19.69 -11.80
CA ALA A 387 -10.35 18.36 -11.59
C ALA A 387 -9.36 17.18 -11.75
N ARG A 388 -8.17 17.31 -11.14
CA ARG A 388 -7.12 16.28 -11.19
C ARG A 388 -6.64 15.88 -9.80
N ILE A 389 -6.35 14.59 -9.63
CA ILE A 389 -5.62 14.05 -8.48
C ILE A 389 -4.13 13.92 -8.80
N ARG A 390 -3.31 14.15 -7.79
CA ARG A 390 -1.88 13.84 -7.79
C ARG A 390 -1.67 12.58 -6.96
N VAL A 391 -0.89 11.63 -7.49
CA VAL A 391 -0.80 10.28 -6.90
C VAL A 391 0.63 9.75 -6.85
N GLN A 392 0.86 8.80 -5.94
CA GLN A 392 2.06 7.96 -5.87
C GLN A 392 1.74 6.55 -6.38
N HIS A 393 2.64 6.00 -7.20
CA HIS A 393 2.48 4.70 -7.87
C HIS A 393 3.22 3.57 -7.15
N PRO A 394 2.87 2.30 -7.41
CA PRO A 394 3.70 1.15 -7.06
C PRO A 394 5.11 1.26 -7.68
N ARG A 395 6.09 0.64 -7.05
CA ARG A 395 7.47 0.60 -7.56
C ARG A 395 7.56 -0.10 -8.93
N GLY A 396 8.47 0.36 -9.78
CA GLY A 396 8.70 -0.19 -11.13
C GLY A 396 7.70 0.28 -12.20
N VAL A 397 6.83 1.21 -11.85
CA VAL A 397 5.83 1.79 -12.76
C VAL A 397 6.38 3.08 -13.37
N ASP A 398 6.90 2.99 -14.60
CA ASP A 398 7.60 4.08 -15.31
C ASP A 398 6.65 5.06 -16.01
N PHE A 399 5.57 5.48 -15.33
CA PHE A 399 4.66 6.49 -15.87
C PHE A 399 5.13 7.88 -15.45
N VAL A 400 5.58 8.69 -16.42
CA VAL A 400 5.93 10.12 -16.26
C VAL A 400 4.76 10.95 -15.67
N ARG A 401 3.52 10.43 -15.72
CA ARG A 401 2.33 11.08 -15.16
C ARG A 401 2.06 10.66 -13.71
N SER A 402 2.26 11.62 -12.80
CA SER A 402 1.77 11.59 -11.41
C SER A 402 0.38 12.21 -11.24
N ARG A 403 -0.33 12.53 -12.35
CA ARG A 403 -1.57 13.31 -12.35
C ARG A 403 -2.65 12.68 -13.23
N TYR A 404 -3.83 12.44 -12.65
CA TYR A 404 -4.98 11.85 -13.33
C TYR A 404 -6.21 12.73 -13.17
N PRO A 405 -7.09 12.84 -14.19
CA PRO A 405 -8.38 13.49 -14.01
C PRO A 405 -9.24 12.69 -13.02
N PHE A 406 -10.19 13.33 -12.35
CA PHE A 406 -11.10 12.64 -11.43
C PHE A 406 -11.91 11.53 -12.09
N SER A 407 -12.22 11.69 -13.38
CA SER A 407 -12.90 10.67 -14.19
C SER A 407 -12.12 9.36 -14.34
N SER A 408 -10.82 9.35 -14.01
CA SER A 408 -10.01 8.12 -14.01
C SER A 408 -10.13 7.32 -12.71
N ILE A 409 -10.79 7.85 -11.68
CA ILE A 409 -11.00 7.14 -10.42
C ILE A 409 -12.10 6.10 -10.64
N ILE A 410 -11.74 4.82 -10.51
CA ILE A 410 -12.67 3.70 -10.59
C ILE A 410 -13.34 3.51 -9.22
N ASP A 411 -12.53 3.41 -8.16
CA ASP A 411 -13.03 3.17 -6.80
C ASP A 411 -12.05 3.62 -5.71
N THR A 412 -12.54 3.71 -4.48
CA THR A 412 -11.76 3.96 -3.26
C THR A 412 -11.51 2.65 -2.52
N ILE A 413 -10.25 2.20 -2.49
CA ILE A 413 -9.88 0.92 -1.88
C ILE A 413 -9.82 1.02 -0.36
N GLY A 414 -9.31 2.12 0.19
CA GLY A 414 -9.24 2.30 1.65
C GLY A 414 -8.06 3.17 2.09
N GLU A 415 -7.72 3.10 3.37
CA GLU A 415 -6.58 3.82 3.96
C GLU A 415 -5.32 2.97 3.94
N PRO A 416 -4.13 3.54 3.64
CA PRO A 416 -2.87 2.81 3.72
C PRO A 416 -2.53 2.44 5.17
N THR A 417 -1.95 1.26 5.38
CA THR A 417 -1.47 0.85 6.70
C THR A 417 -0.16 1.57 7.07
N GLU A 418 0.16 1.67 8.36
CA GLU A 418 1.42 2.28 8.82
C GLU A 418 2.65 1.58 8.23
N GLU A 419 2.60 0.24 8.13
CA GLU A 419 3.66 -0.57 7.53
C GLU A 419 3.91 -0.16 6.07
N MET A 420 2.85 0.04 5.27
CA MET A 420 2.95 0.49 3.88
C MET A 420 3.63 1.85 3.74
N LEU A 421 3.47 2.74 4.73
CA LEU A 421 4.06 4.09 4.70
C LEU A 421 5.50 4.12 5.24
N SER A 422 5.89 3.15 6.06
CA SER A 422 7.19 3.10 6.75
C SER A 422 8.37 2.57 5.92
N GLY A 423 8.09 2.00 4.74
CA GLY A 423 9.09 1.37 3.86
C GLY A 423 10.15 2.34 3.32
N ARG A 424 11.26 1.79 2.80
CA ARG A 424 12.42 2.58 2.32
C ARG A 424 12.06 3.49 1.14
N PHE A 425 11.10 3.08 0.33
CA PHE A 425 10.57 3.85 -0.81
C PHE A 425 9.17 4.43 -0.51
N GLY A 426 8.78 4.51 0.76
CA GLY A 426 7.44 4.92 1.20
C GLY A 426 6.35 4.03 0.61
N ALA A 427 5.19 4.63 0.33
CA ALA A 427 4.00 3.93 -0.15
C ALA A 427 4.19 3.12 -1.46
N SER A 428 5.22 3.40 -2.26
CA SER A 428 5.46 2.68 -3.53
C SER A 428 5.78 1.20 -3.33
N GLU A 429 6.45 0.83 -2.24
CA GLU A 429 6.77 -0.57 -1.90
C GLU A 429 5.51 -1.28 -1.38
N GLY A 430 4.81 -0.67 -0.42
CA GLY A 430 3.54 -1.20 0.08
C GLY A 430 2.47 -1.39 -1.01
N LEU A 431 2.38 -0.46 -1.97
CA LEU A 431 1.45 -0.59 -3.12
C LEU A 431 1.83 -1.73 -4.08
N GLU A 432 3.12 -2.05 -4.18
CA GLU A 432 3.60 -3.21 -4.96
C GLU A 432 3.19 -4.52 -4.28
N ASP A 433 3.41 -4.62 -2.97
CA ASP A 433 3.02 -5.78 -2.17
C ASP A 433 1.50 -5.98 -2.15
N LEU A 434 0.74 -4.90 -1.97
CA LEU A 434 -0.73 -4.89 -2.09
C LEU A 434 -1.19 -5.39 -3.47
N THR A 435 -0.50 -4.99 -4.54
CA THR A 435 -0.78 -5.48 -5.90
C THR A 435 -0.49 -6.98 -6.04
N ARG A 436 0.56 -7.48 -5.38
CA ARG A 436 0.93 -8.90 -5.40
C ARG A 436 -0.07 -9.74 -4.60
N ALA A 437 -0.45 -9.29 -3.41
CA ALA A 437 -1.41 -9.98 -2.54
C ALA A 437 -2.82 -10.00 -3.15
N SER A 438 -3.35 -8.85 -3.60
CA SER A 438 -4.65 -8.79 -4.28
C SER A 438 -4.72 -9.68 -5.53
N ARG A 439 -3.61 -9.84 -6.27
CA ARG A 439 -3.56 -10.74 -7.42
C ARG A 439 -3.76 -12.20 -7.01
N ARG A 440 -3.23 -12.63 -5.86
CA ARG A 440 -3.41 -14.00 -5.34
C ARG A 440 -4.87 -14.25 -4.98
N ILE A 441 -5.50 -13.32 -4.28
CA ILE A 441 -6.91 -13.41 -3.89
C ILE A 441 -7.83 -13.40 -5.10
N ARG A 442 -7.62 -12.45 -6.04
CA ARG A 442 -8.45 -12.29 -7.24
C ARG A 442 -8.58 -13.55 -8.09
N ARG A 443 -7.58 -14.45 -8.08
CA ARG A 443 -7.63 -15.71 -8.82
C ARG A 443 -8.68 -16.69 -8.32
N HIS A 444 -9.10 -16.55 -7.07
CA HIS A 444 -10.08 -17.41 -6.42
C HIS A 444 -11.48 -16.78 -6.41
N ILE A 445 -11.64 -15.59 -7.01
CA ILE A 445 -12.93 -14.90 -7.12
C ILE A 445 -13.45 -15.09 -8.54
N SER A 446 -14.47 -15.95 -8.68
CA SER A 446 -15.23 -16.09 -9.92
C SER A 446 -16.17 -14.89 -10.09
N ALA A 447 -16.04 -14.17 -11.20
CA ALA A 447 -17.01 -13.15 -11.59
C ALA A 447 -18.39 -13.76 -11.82
N HIS A 448 -18.44 -15.00 -12.32
CA HIS A 448 -19.68 -15.70 -12.60
C HIS A 448 -20.42 -16.08 -11.31
N ASP A 449 -19.73 -16.65 -10.34
CA ASP A 449 -20.33 -16.99 -9.05
C ASP A 449 -20.71 -15.76 -8.24
N LEU A 450 -19.91 -14.69 -8.29
CA LEU A 450 -20.25 -13.42 -7.67
C LEU A 450 -21.54 -12.82 -8.27
N ALA A 451 -21.69 -12.86 -9.60
CA ALA A 451 -22.88 -12.36 -10.27
C ALA A 451 -24.13 -13.17 -9.92
N ARG A 452 -24.02 -14.50 -9.79
CA ARG A 452 -25.14 -15.38 -9.38
C ARG A 452 -25.65 -15.09 -7.97
N GLN A 453 -24.81 -14.52 -7.10
CA GLN A 453 -25.20 -14.12 -5.75
C GLN A 453 -25.85 -12.73 -5.70
N CYS A 454 -25.73 -11.94 -6.77
CA CYS A 454 -26.36 -10.64 -6.88
C CYS A 454 -27.83 -10.76 -7.31
N GLN A 455 -28.66 -9.80 -6.90
CA GLN A 455 -30.06 -9.67 -7.30
C GLN A 455 -30.16 -8.67 -8.45
N ASP A 456 -30.99 -9.00 -9.44
CA ASP A 456 -31.23 -8.14 -10.59
C ASP A 456 -31.94 -6.83 -10.16
N GLY A 457 -31.49 -5.71 -10.69
CA GLY A 457 -31.95 -4.36 -10.33
C GLY A 457 -31.47 -3.82 -8.97
N ALA A 458 -30.70 -4.59 -8.19
CA ALA A 458 -30.10 -4.11 -6.94
C ALA A 458 -28.76 -3.37 -7.18
N THR A 459 -28.42 -2.47 -6.26
CA THR A 459 -27.13 -1.76 -6.25
C THR A 459 -26.29 -2.17 -5.06
N TYR A 460 -24.99 -2.34 -5.27
CA TYR A 460 -24.04 -2.84 -4.29
C TYR A 460 -22.86 -1.89 -4.14
N THR A 461 -22.38 -1.71 -2.92
CA THR A 461 -21.06 -1.12 -2.64
C THR A 461 -19.95 -2.14 -2.91
N LEU A 462 -18.70 -1.68 -2.96
CA LEU A 462 -17.55 -2.59 -3.04
C LEU A 462 -17.51 -3.56 -1.84
N GLY A 463 -17.82 -3.07 -0.64
CA GLY A 463 -17.90 -3.89 0.57
C GLY A 463 -18.96 -4.99 0.48
N ASP A 464 -20.16 -4.68 -0.03
CA ASP A 464 -21.21 -5.69 -0.22
C ASP A 464 -20.75 -6.80 -1.17
N LEU A 465 -20.07 -6.43 -2.27
CA LEU A 465 -19.54 -7.39 -3.23
C LEU A 465 -18.35 -8.19 -2.68
N CYS A 466 -17.57 -7.63 -1.74
CA CYS A 466 -16.54 -8.39 -1.02
C CYS A 466 -17.18 -9.49 -0.16
N GLN A 467 -18.25 -9.16 0.57
CA GLN A 467 -18.99 -10.13 1.38
C GLN A 467 -19.60 -11.24 0.53
N LEU A 468 -20.24 -10.89 -0.60
CA LEU A 468 -20.77 -11.88 -1.55
C LEU A 468 -19.66 -12.72 -2.21
N ALA A 469 -18.47 -12.15 -2.42
CA ALA A 469 -17.32 -12.90 -2.92
C ALA A 469 -16.66 -13.81 -1.86
N GLY A 470 -17.13 -13.78 -0.60
CA GLY A 470 -16.57 -14.59 0.48
C GLY A 470 -15.21 -14.10 0.99
N VAL A 471 -14.86 -12.83 0.73
CA VAL A 471 -13.60 -12.21 1.17
C VAL A 471 -13.85 -11.06 2.15
N SER A 472 -12.81 -10.58 2.83
CA SER A 472 -12.98 -9.52 3.81
C SER A 472 -13.33 -8.18 3.14
N ALA A 473 -14.35 -7.50 3.67
CA ALA A 473 -14.66 -6.13 3.28
C ALA A 473 -13.73 -5.08 3.91
N SER A 474 -12.87 -5.47 4.86
CA SER A 474 -12.01 -4.56 5.63
C SER A 474 -10.55 -4.55 5.22
N THR A 475 -10.05 -5.61 4.57
CA THR A 475 -8.64 -5.70 4.15
C THR A 475 -8.45 -5.04 2.78
N LEU A 476 -7.32 -4.36 2.60
CA LEU A 476 -7.03 -3.66 1.34
C LEU A 476 -6.85 -4.63 0.18
N GLU A 477 -6.25 -5.80 0.44
CA GLU A 477 -5.95 -6.81 -0.57
C GLU A 477 -7.21 -7.41 -1.17
N ASP A 478 -8.20 -7.74 -0.33
CA ASP A 478 -9.48 -8.32 -0.73
C ASP A 478 -10.33 -7.31 -1.50
N ARG A 479 -10.46 -6.09 -0.97
CA ARG A 479 -11.17 -4.98 -1.63
C ARG A 479 -10.58 -4.68 -3.01
N LEU A 480 -9.25 -4.60 -3.11
CA LEU A 480 -8.56 -4.39 -4.39
C LEU A 480 -8.75 -5.57 -5.35
N ALA A 481 -8.80 -6.81 -4.83
CA ALA A 481 -9.04 -7.99 -5.65
C ALA A 481 -10.42 -7.93 -6.30
N VAL A 482 -11.47 -7.72 -5.49
CA VAL A 482 -12.87 -7.61 -5.94
C VAL A 482 -13.03 -6.43 -6.90
N ALA A 483 -12.55 -5.22 -6.55
CA ALA A 483 -12.63 -4.05 -7.43
C ALA A 483 -12.01 -4.31 -8.82
N LYS A 484 -10.92 -5.09 -8.87
CA LYS A 484 -10.31 -5.51 -10.13
C LYS A 484 -11.07 -6.60 -10.88
N VAL A 485 -11.85 -7.46 -10.20
CA VAL A 485 -12.79 -8.38 -10.84
C VAL A 485 -13.88 -7.58 -11.53
N LEU A 486 -14.50 -6.63 -10.81
CA LEU A 486 -15.57 -5.78 -11.34
C LEU A 486 -15.10 -5.00 -12.56
N TYR A 487 -13.96 -4.29 -12.45
CA TYR A 487 -13.40 -3.50 -13.55
C TYR A 487 -13.03 -4.33 -14.79
N LYS A 488 -12.63 -5.61 -14.61
CA LYS A 488 -12.27 -6.49 -15.72
C LYS A 488 -13.47 -7.15 -16.40
N ASN A 489 -14.64 -7.13 -15.77
CA ASN A 489 -15.86 -7.77 -16.27
C ASN A 489 -16.99 -6.75 -16.47
N PRO A 490 -16.80 -5.72 -17.31
CA PRO A 490 -17.78 -4.65 -17.49
C PRO A 490 -19.11 -5.12 -18.12
N LEU A 491 -19.12 -6.29 -18.78
CA LEU A 491 -20.32 -6.92 -19.33
C LEU A 491 -21.10 -7.74 -18.28
N ILE A 492 -20.56 -7.90 -17.08
CA ILE A 492 -21.23 -8.56 -15.95
C ILE A 492 -21.58 -7.54 -14.87
N PHE A 493 -20.65 -6.63 -14.55
CA PHE A 493 -20.82 -5.60 -13.53
C PHE A 493 -20.65 -4.22 -14.16
N GLN A 494 -21.64 -3.35 -13.97
CA GLN A 494 -21.59 -1.96 -14.42
C GLN A 494 -21.67 -0.98 -13.23
N PRO A 495 -20.88 0.10 -13.23
CA PRO A 495 -21.04 1.17 -12.27
C PRO A 495 -22.35 1.94 -12.56
N GLN A 496 -23.25 2.03 -11.57
CA GLN A 496 -24.51 2.80 -11.65
C GLN A 496 -24.34 4.25 -11.23
N ARG A 497 -23.47 4.49 -10.24
CA ARG A 497 -23.08 5.82 -9.80
C ARG A 497 -21.57 5.84 -9.66
N THR A 498 -20.96 6.76 -10.37
CA THR A 498 -19.55 7.05 -10.17
C THR A 498 -19.37 7.86 -8.89
N LEU A 499 -18.16 7.84 -8.34
CA LEU A 499 -17.75 8.66 -7.20
C LEU A 499 -18.03 10.18 -7.38
N MET A 500 -18.27 10.63 -8.63
CA MET A 500 -18.54 12.03 -9.00
C MET A 500 -20.03 12.41 -9.04
N GLU A 501 -20.95 11.45 -9.08
CA GLU A 501 -22.39 11.70 -9.33
C GLU A 501 -23.23 11.89 -8.05
N GLY A 502 -22.56 12.15 -6.93
CA GLY A 502 -23.17 12.41 -5.63
C GLY A 502 -23.11 11.20 -4.70
N GLU A 503 -22.68 11.44 -3.47
CA GLU A 503 -22.64 10.47 -2.34
C GLU A 503 -21.41 9.57 -2.21
N GLY A 504 -20.28 9.85 -2.88
CA GLY A 504 -18.95 9.45 -2.40
C GLY A 504 -18.58 7.96 -2.32
N LEU A 505 -19.46 7.04 -2.74
CA LEU A 505 -19.12 5.62 -2.92
C LEU A 505 -19.46 5.23 -4.36
N ALA A 506 -18.61 4.41 -4.97
CA ALA A 506 -18.96 3.78 -6.23
C ALA A 506 -20.05 2.73 -5.96
N LEU A 507 -21.13 2.77 -6.74
CA LEU A 507 -22.19 1.77 -6.68
C LEU A 507 -22.18 0.93 -7.96
N TYR A 508 -22.30 -0.38 -7.80
CA TYR A 508 -22.28 -1.36 -8.87
C TYR A 508 -23.64 -2.05 -8.98
N SER A 509 -23.99 -2.48 -10.19
CA SER A 509 -25.12 -3.38 -10.45
C SER A 509 -24.73 -4.41 -11.50
N LEU A 510 -25.57 -5.42 -11.68
CA LEU A 510 -25.45 -6.31 -12.83
C LEU A 510 -25.65 -5.51 -14.13
N ALA A 511 -24.78 -5.75 -15.11
CA ALA A 511 -24.89 -5.18 -16.45
C ALA A 511 -26.08 -5.81 -17.19
N PRO A 512 -26.75 -5.12 -18.14
CA PRO A 512 -27.96 -5.66 -18.78
C PRO A 512 -27.77 -7.03 -19.43
N GLU A 513 -26.59 -7.29 -20.01
CA GLU A 513 -26.25 -8.55 -20.67
C GLU A 513 -25.56 -9.59 -19.77
N TRP A 514 -25.55 -9.40 -18.44
CA TRP A 514 -24.79 -10.26 -17.50
C TRP A 514 -25.13 -11.76 -17.65
N SER A 515 -26.41 -12.07 -17.85
CA SER A 515 -26.91 -13.44 -17.94
C SER A 515 -26.41 -14.19 -19.18
N GLU A 516 -26.16 -13.50 -20.29
CA GLU A 516 -25.60 -14.09 -21.51
C GLU A 516 -24.11 -14.40 -21.35
N MET A 517 -23.39 -13.58 -20.59
CA MET A 517 -21.97 -13.82 -20.28
C MET A 517 -21.77 -15.05 -19.39
N LEU A 518 -22.71 -15.31 -18.47
CA LEU A 518 -22.68 -16.51 -17.63
C LEU A 518 -22.80 -17.84 -18.40
N ALA A 519 -23.31 -17.79 -19.63
CA ALA A 519 -23.42 -18.98 -20.49
C ALA A 519 -22.07 -19.36 -21.14
N GLN A 520 -21.09 -18.46 -21.16
CA GLN A 520 -19.74 -18.71 -21.65
C GLN A 520 -18.87 -19.28 -20.52
N PRO A 521 -17.86 -20.12 -20.82
CA PRO A 521 -16.90 -20.56 -19.79
C PRO A 521 -16.07 -19.37 -19.31
N GLU A 522 -15.91 -19.24 -17.99
CA GLU A 522 -15.09 -18.18 -17.39
C GLU A 522 -13.60 -18.48 -17.61
N GLU A 523 -12.87 -17.52 -18.18
CA GLU A 523 -11.44 -17.63 -18.45
C GLU A 523 -10.63 -17.18 -17.20
N LEU A 524 -10.39 -18.11 -16.27
CA LEU A 524 -9.59 -17.85 -15.08
C LEU A 524 -8.09 -17.78 -15.41
N LEU A 525 -7.37 -16.86 -14.77
CA LEU A 525 -5.91 -16.76 -14.93
C LEU A 525 -5.22 -17.96 -14.26
N PRO A 526 -4.21 -18.58 -14.90
CA PRO A 526 -3.51 -19.69 -14.28
C PRO A 526 -2.82 -19.29 -12.96
N PRO A 527 -2.79 -20.20 -11.98
CA PRO A 527 -2.16 -19.97 -10.69
C PRO A 527 -0.64 -19.77 -10.80
N ASP A 528 -0.05 -19.08 -9.81
CA ASP A 528 1.39 -18.79 -9.80
C ASP A 528 2.17 -20.04 -9.40
N GLN A 529 3.11 -20.45 -10.26
CA GLN A 529 3.90 -21.66 -10.06
C GLN A 529 4.71 -21.64 -8.76
N ASN A 530 5.20 -20.49 -8.31
CA ASN A 530 5.99 -20.40 -7.08
C ASN A 530 5.11 -20.60 -5.85
N TRP A 531 3.91 -20.02 -5.85
CA TRP A 531 2.94 -20.23 -4.77
C TRP A 531 2.48 -21.71 -4.70
N LEU A 532 2.21 -22.33 -5.84
CA LEU A 532 1.89 -23.75 -5.89
C LEU A 532 3.04 -24.62 -5.34
N GLN A 533 4.31 -24.26 -5.62
CA GLN A 533 5.47 -24.93 -5.03
C GLN A 533 5.55 -24.76 -3.50
N GLU A 534 5.22 -23.58 -2.98
CA GLU A 534 5.14 -23.34 -1.54
C GLU A 534 4.05 -24.20 -0.90
N MET A 535 2.85 -24.26 -1.49
CA MET A 535 1.74 -25.08 -1.00
C MET A 535 2.05 -26.58 -1.00
N ILE A 536 2.69 -27.08 -2.07
CA ILE A 536 3.17 -28.47 -2.11
C ILE A 536 4.19 -28.72 -0.99
N THR A 537 5.07 -27.76 -0.72
CA THR A 537 6.08 -27.89 0.35
C THR A 537 5.45 -27.84 1.74
N TYR A 538 4.41 -27.05 1.94
CA TYR A 538 3.71 -26.96 3.22
C TYR A 538 3.00 -28.27 3.57
N HIS A 539 2.23 -28.83 2.63
CA HIS A 539 1.42 -30.04 2.88
C HIS A 539 2.19 -31.36 2.69
N LEU A 540 3.22 -31.39 1.84
CA LEU A 540 3.94 -32.62 1.49
C LEU A 540 5.46 -32.49 1.65
N GLY A 541 5.95 -31.46 2.34
CA GLY A 541 7.39 -31.26 2.59
C GLY A 541 8.03 -32.34 3.44
N HIS A 542 7.23 -33.08 4.22
CA HIS A 542 7.65 -34.20 5.06
C HIS A 542 7.57 -35.56 4.36
N ALA A 543 7.13 -35.64 3.09
CA ALA A 543 7.02 -36.89 2.37
C ALA A 543 8.37 -37.30 1.77
N ASP A 544 9.12 -38.14 2.49
CA ASP A 544 10.46 -38.62 2.08
C ASP A 544 10.46 -39.46 0.79
N ASP A 545 9.30 -39.98 0.38
CA ASP A 545 9.10 -40.76 -0.84
C ASP A 545 8.63 -39.92 -2.05
N LEU A 546 8.36 -38.62 -1.88
CA LEU A 546 8.06 -37.67 -2.94
C LEU A 546 9.36 -37.11 -3.55
N TYR A 547 9.74 -37.58 -4.74
CA TYR A 547 11.04 -37.24 -5.34
C TYR A 547 10.94 -36.25 -6.52
N ARG A 548 9.74 -36.03 -7.07
CA ARG A 548 9.54 -35.08 -8.19
C ARG A 548 8.20 -34.37 -8.09
N ARG A 549 8.24 -33.08 -8.38
CA ARG A 549 7.10 -32.14 -8.39
C ARG A 549 7.09 -31.44 -9.74
N SER A 550 5.97 -31.49 -10.45
CA SER A 550 5.79 -30.84 -11.75
C SER A 550 4.51 -30.01 -11.73
N ILE A 551 4.54 -28.84 -12.36
CA ILE A 551 3.39 -27.92 -12.48
C ILE A 551 3.25 -27.54 -13.94
N ASP A 552 2.06 -27.70 -14.50
CA ASP A 552 1.76 -27.28 -15.86
C ASP A 552 1.78 -25.74 -15.98
N PRO A 553 2.48 -25.15 -16.95
CA PRO A 553 2.57 -23.69 -17.10
C PRO A 553 1.29 -23.01 -17.57
N ASP A 554 0.40 -23.75 -18.22
CA ASP A 554 -0.81 -23.20 -18.84
C ASP A 554 -2.06 -23.48 -17.98
N SER A 555 -2.19 -24.68 -17.40
CA SER A 555 -3.32 -25.04 -16.53
C SER A 555 -3.04 -24.86 -15.03
N GLY A 556 -1.77 -24.93 -14.61
CA GLY A 556 -1.40 -24.96 -13.20
C GLY A 556 -1.57 -26.33 -12.53
N ASP A 557 -1.92 -27.38 -13.27
CA ASP A 557 -2.11 -28.72 -12.72
C ASP A 557 -0.81 -29.27 -12.11
N ILE A 558 -0.93 -29.93 -10.96
CA ILE A 558 0.19 -30.47 -10.21
C ILE A 558 0.32 -31.97 -10.51
N THR A 559 1.54 -32.43 -10.84
CA THR A 559 1.88 -33.86 -10.89
C THR A 559 2.97 -34.20 -9.88
N LEU A 560 2.65 -35.11 -8.95
CA LEU A 560 3.53 -35.57 -7.87
C LEU A 560 4.03 -36.99 -8.17
N ALA A 561 5.34 -37.22 -8.12
CA ALA A 561 5.91 -38.56 -8.30
C ALA A 561 6.47 -39.10 -6.99
N PHE A 562 5.84 -40.17 -6.50
CA PHE A 562 6.27 -40.90 -5.32
C PHE A 562 7.03 -42.18 -5.70
N HIS A 563 7.83 -42.72 -4.78
CA HIS A 563 8.51 -44.01 -5.00
C HIS A 563 7.52 -45.13 -5.30
N PHE A 564 6.38 -45.18 -4.60
CA PHE A 564 5.33 -46.21 -4.78
C PHE A 564 3.95 -45.55 -4.88
N PRO A 565 3.46 -45.28 -6.10
CA PRO A 565 2.24 -44.53 -6.35
C PRO A 565 0.99 -45.08 -5.65
N ALA A 566 0.78 -46.41 -5.68
CA ALA A 566 -0.39 -47.04 -5.07
C ALA A 566 -0.43 -46.85 -3.54
N VAL A 567 0.73 -46.98 -2.88
CA VAL A 567 0.85 -46.78 -1.43
C VAL A 567 0.75 -45.30 -1.07
N ALA A 568 1.37 -44.43 -1.87
CA ALA A 568 1.31 -42.97 -1.67
C ALA A 568 -0.11 -42.41 -1.83
N GLN A 569 -0.89 -42.95 -2.78
CA GLN A 569 -2.28 -42.57 -3.00
C GLN A 569 -3.14 -42.80 -1.76
N GLU A 570 -2.92 -43.90 -1.04
CA GLU A 570 -3.63 -44.20 0.21
C GLU A 570 -3.07 -43.36 1.37
N ARG A 571 -1.74 -43.33 1.52
CA ARG A 571 -1.04 -42.67 2.63
C ARG A 571 -1.25 -41.15 2.68
N TYR A 572 -1.18 -40.48 1.54
CA TYR A 572 -1.25 -39.01 1.45
C TYR A 572 -2.57 -38.52 0.86
N SER A 573 -3.61 -39.35 0.90
CA SER A 573 -4.92 -39.05 0.32
C SER A 573 -5.53 -37.77 0.87
N THR A 574 -5.40 -37.54 2.18
CA THR A 574 -5.95 -36.36 2.86
C THR A 574 -5.20 -35.10 2.46
N GLU A 575 -3.87 -35.13 2.49
CA GLU A 575 -3.00 -34.00 2.17
C GLU A 575 -3.13 -33.60 0.69
N ILE A 576 -3.25 -34.57 -0.21
CA ILE A 576 -3.49 -34.31 -1.64
C ILE A 576 -4.88 -33.71 -1.86
N ALA A 577 -5.91 -34.18 -1.16
CA ALA A 577 -7.25 -33.62 -1.25
C ALA A 577 -7.31 -32.18 -0.70
N THR A 578 -6.68 -31.92 0.45
CA THR A 578 -6.56 -30.58 1.04
C THR A 578 -5.78 -29.65 0.12
N LEU A 579 -4.66 -30.12 -0.44
CA LEU A 579 -3.88 -29.35 -1.41
C LEU A 579 -4.72 -29.00 -2.65
N ALA A 580 -5.44 -29.95 -3.23
CA ALA A 580 -6.31 -29.69 -4.38
C ALA A 580 -7.44 -28.70 -4.05
N GLN A 581 -8.03 -28.81 -2.85
CA GLN A 581 -9.09 -27.92 -2.38
C GLN A 581 -8.60 -26.50 -2.14
N GLU A 582 -7.44 -26.33 -1.48
CA GLU A 582 -6.87 -25.02 -1.16
C GLU A 582 -6.29 -24.32 -2.39
N THR A 583 -5.77 -25.09 -3.36
CA THR A 583 -5.16 -24.53 -4.56
C THR A 583 -6.14 -24.37 -5.72
N GLY A 584 -7.27 -25.07 -5.70
CA GLY A 584 -8.24 -25.09 -6.79
C GLY A 584 -7.73 -25.72 -8.09
N VAL A 585 -6.58 -26.41 -8.06
CA VAL A 585 -5.99 -27.09 -9.23
C VAL A 585 -6.02 -28.60 -9.09
N THR A 586 -5.97 -29.30 -10.22
CA THR A 586 -5.93 -30.77 -10.21
C THR A 586 -4.58 -31.25 -9.69
N VAL A 587 -4.59 -32.16 -8.73
CA VAL A 587 -3.37 -32.79 -8.20
C VAL A 587 -3.36 -34.28 -8.54
N ASN A 588 -2.41 -34.70 -9.39
CA ASN A 588 -2.29 -36.06 -9.89
C ASN A 588 -1.04 -36.76 -9.36
N ILE A 589 -1.13 -38.06 -9.06
CA ILE A 589 0.05 -38.91 -8.78
C ILE A 589 0.53 -39.58 -10.06
N ALA A 590 1.84 -39.48 -10.34
CA ALA A 590 2.45 -40.19 -11.46
C ALA A 590 2.31 -41.72 -11.28
N PRO A 591 1.84 -42.47 -12.31
CA PRO A 591 1.38 -43.85 -12.12
C PRO A 591 2.50 -44.89 -12.01
N GLN A 592 3.74 -44.54 -12.37
CA GLN A 592 4.85 -45.50 -12.45
C GLN A 592 5.69 -45.47 -11.16
N PRO A 593 5.98 -46.63 -10.54
CA PRO A 593 6.85 -46.68 -9.37
C PRO A 593 8.32 -46.49 -9.73
N HIS A 594 9.10 -46.07 -8.75
CA HIS A 594 10.53 -45.91 -8.89
C HIS A 594 11.23 -47.28 -8.90
N GLN A 595 11.62 -47.75 -10.09
CA GLN A 595 12.21 -49.08 -10.30
C GLN A 595 13.44 -49.36 -9.43
N GLY A 596 14.32 -48.37 -9.24
CA GLY A 596 15.50 -48.53 -8.40
C GLY A 596 15.16 -48.76 -6.92
N GLU A 597 14.06 -48.18 -6.45
CA GLU A 597 13.63 -48.28 -5.06
C GLU A 597 12.88 -49.60 -4.81
N LEU A 598 12.10 -50.08 -5.79
CA LEU A 598 11.55 -51.45 -5.81
C LEU A 598 12.67 -52.50 -5.61
N VAL A 599 13.74 -52.40 -6.40
CA VAL A 599 14.88 -53.33 -6.31
C VAL A 599 15.58 -53.22 -4.96
N ARG A 600 15.79 -52.00 -4.45
CA ARG A 600 16.44 -51.77 -3.15
C ARG A 600 15.66 -52.42 -2.01
N ILE A 601 14.34 -52.20 -1.94
CA ILE A 601 13.50 -52.78 -0.89
C ILE A 601 13.45 -54.30 -1.01
N ALA A 602 13.33 -54.84 -2.22
CA ALA A 602 13.32 -56.28 -2.44
C ALA A 602 14.62 -56.94 -1.95
N ARG A 603 15.78 -56.28 -2.15
CA ARG A 603 17.09 -56.72 -1.63
C ARG A 603 17.20 -56.64 -0.12
N VAL A 604 16.73 -55.55 0.48
CA VAL A 604 16.77 -55.34 1.93
C VAL A 604 15.91 -56.37 2.67
N LEU A 605 14.79 -56.77 2.06
CA LEU A 605 13.87 -57.75 2.64
C LEU A 605 14.25 -59.20 2.31
N LEU A 606 15.39 -59.46 1.64
CA LEU A 606 15.83 -60.84 1.40
C LEU A 606 16.05 -61.59 2.73
N PRO A 607 15.42 -62.75 2.92
CA PRO A 607 15.62 -63.55 4.13
C PRO A 607 17.08 -63.94 4.36
N THR A 608 17.49 -63.95 5.63
CA THR A 608 18.80 -64.44 6.05
C THR A 608 19.01 -65.89 5.57
N GLY A 609 20.05 -66.13 4.77
CA GLY A 609 20.34 -67.43 4.16
C GLY A 609 20.14 -67.48 2.65
N LEU A 610 19.50 -66.46 2.06
CA LEU A 610 19.41 -66.29 0.60
C LEU A 610 20.35 -65.18 0.13
N SER A 611 21.07 -65.45 -0.96
CA SER A 611 21.88 -64.47 -1.68
C SER A 611 21.40 -64.32 -3.11
N GLU A 612 21.27 -63.08 -3.58
CA GLU A 612 20.90 -62.77 -4.96
C GLU A 612 22.03 -63.16 -5.92
N TYR A 613 21.67 -63.69 -7.09
CA TYR A 613 22.57 -63.83 -8.23
C TYR A 613 21.88 -63.42 -9.53
N GLY A 614 22.54 -62.58 -10.33
CA GLY A 614 21.96 -62.02 -11.56
C GLY A 614 21.15 -60.74 -11.34
N THR A 615 20.49 -60.26 -12.39
CA THR A 615 19.70 -59.01 -12.35
C THR A 615 18.23 -59.28 -12.00
N PRO A 616 17.64 -58.55 -11.05
CA PRO A 616 16.21 -58.62 -10.76
C PRO A 616 15.36 -58.29 -11.99
N SER A 617 14.29 -59.05 -12.21
CA SER A 617 13.35 -58.83 -13.31
C SER A 617 12.09 -58.14 -12.80
N ILE A 618 11.66 -57.05 -13.45
CA ILE A 618 10.48 -56.27 -13.06
C ILE A 618 9.42 -56.45 -14.14
N TYR A 619 8.26 -56.96 -13.76
CA TYR A 619 7.11 -57.18 -14.63
C TYR A 619 6.02 -56.16 -14.30
N HIS A 620 5.91 -55.12 -15.13
CA HIS A 620 5.02 -53.98 -14.89
C HIS A 620 3.53 -54.34 -14.96
N GLU A 621 3.14 -55.21 -15.90
CA GLU A 621 1.72 -55.59 -16.11
C GLU A 621 1.14 -56.31 -14.89
N ASN A 622 1.95 -57.13 -14.22
CA ASN A 622 1.52 -57.94 -13.09
C ASN A 622 1.95 -57.36 -11.73
N GLN A 623 2.69 -56.24 -11.74
CA GLN A 623 3.28 -55.62 -10.54
C GLN A 623 4.17 -56.60 -9.74
N ILE A 624 4.96 -57.40 -10.45
CA ILE A 624 5.85 -58.43 -9.84
C ILE A 624 7.30 -58.02 -10.01
N ILE A 625 8.09 -58.14 -8.93
CA ILE A 625 9.55 -58.17 -9.01
C ILE A 625 10.06 -59.57 -8.68
N GLN A 626 10.92 -60.11 -9.53
CA GLN A 626 11.50 -61.44 -9.35
C GLN A 626 13.00 -61.34 -9.10
N ILE A 627 13.46 -61.92 -7.99
CA ILE A 627 14.87 -62.04 -7.64
C ILE A 627 15.28 -63.51 -7.73
N LYS A 628 16.38 -63.77 -8.45
CA LYS A 628 17.00 -65.09 -8.50
C LYS A 628 17.93 -65.23 -7.30
N CYS A 629 17.70 -66.25 -6.48
CA CYS A 629 18.39 -66.44 -5.21
C CYS A 629 19.01 -67.84 -5.10
N GLN A 630 20.16 -67.92 -4.44
CA GLN A 630 20.84 -69.16 -4.06
C GLN A 630 20.97 -69.24 -2.53
N GLY A 631 20.88 -70.46 -1.98
CA GLY A 631 20.91 -70.71 -0.53
C GLY A 631 19.59 -71.28 0.01
N GLU A 632 19.48 -71.39 1.34
CA GLU A 632 18.32 -71.95 2.04
C GLU A 632 17.75 -70.95 3.05
N ALA A 633 16.43 -70.77 3.03
CA ALA A 633 15.68 -70.01 4.03
C ALA A 633 14.37 -70.73 4.34
N THR A 634 13.86 -70.54 5.56
CA THR A 634 12.60 -71.14 5.98
C THR A 634 11.43 -70.60 5.16
N PRO A 635 10.39 -71.41 4.86
CA PRO A 635 9.20 -70.96 4.15
C PRO A 635 8.51 -69.76 4.84
N GLU A 636 8.55 -69.73 6.17
CA GLU A 636 8.00 -68.64 6.99
C GLU A 636 8.75 -67.31 6.78
N ALA A 637 10.09 -67.35 6.69
CA ALA A 637 10.89 -66.15 6.48
C ALA A 637 10.68 -65.58 5.06
N ILE A 638 10.48 -66.43 4.05
CA ILE A 638 10.15 -65.99 2.69
C ILE A 638 8.77 -65.38 2.63
N LYS A 639 7.77 -66.05 3.20
CA LYS A 639 6.41 -65.52 3.23
C LYS A 639 6.35 -64.15 3.90
N LYS A 640 7.04 -64.00 5.03
CA LYS A 640 7.17 -62.71 5.72
C LYS A 640 7.84 -61.64 4.86
N ALA A 641 8.93 -61.97 4.16
CA ALA A 641 9.58 -61.03 3.25
C ALA A 641 8.68 -60.58 2.09
N GLN A 642 7.86 -61.49 1.55
CA GLN A 642 6.90 -61.19 0.49
C GLN A 642 5.76 -60.30 0.99
N GLU A 643 5.22 -60.60 2.19
CA GLU A 643 4.18 -59.78 2.84
C GLU A 643 4.71 -58.38 3.18
N ASP A 644 5.90 -58.28 3.78
CA ASP A 644 6.54 -57.01 4.12
C ASP A 644 6.86 -56.19 2.85
N PHE A 645 7.22 -56.85 1.74
CA PHE A 645 7.48 -56.19 0.46
C PHE A 645 6.19 -55.64 -0.16
N GLN A 646 5.12 -56.45 -0.16
CA GLN A 646 3.82 -56.05 -0.68
C GLN A 646 3.21 -54.90 0.13
N ALA A 647 3.29 -54.96 1.46
CA ALA A 647 2.80 -53.90 2.32
C ALA A 647 3.54 -52.56 2.10
N ARG A 648 4.83 -52.60 1.78
CA ARG A 648 5.65 -51.39 1.62
C ARG A 648 5.62 -50.77 0.22
N THR A 649 5.34 -51.57 -0.80
CA THR A 649 5.48 -51.16 -2.20
C THR A 649 4.20 -51.28 -3.02
N GLY A 650 3.23 -52.08 -2.55
CA GLY A 650 2.06 -52.49 -3.33
C GLY A 650 2.36 -53.55 -4.40
N TRP A 651 3.62 -54.01 -4.52
CA TRP A 651 4.07 -54.96 -5.53
C TRP A 651 4.35 -56.34 -4.93
N SER A 652 4.29 -57.39 -5.75
CA SER A 652 4.58 -58.75 -5.30
C SER A 652 6.06 -59.12 -5.52
N LEU A 653 6.67 -59.77 -4.51
CA LEU A 653 8.04 -60.28 -4.58
C LEU A 653 8.05 -61.78 -4.89
N GLU A 654 8.77 -62.19 -5.93
CA GLU A 654 9.02 -63.59 -6.25
C GLU A 654 10.49 -63.95 -6.07
N LEU A 655 10.77 -65.08 -5.41
CA LEU A 655 12.13 -65.58 -5.19
C LEU A 655 12.33 -66.89 -5.95
N ALA A 656 13.08 -66.86 -7.05
CA ALA A 656 13.37 -68.03 -7.89
C ALA A 656 14.64 -68.75 -7.40
N ARG A 657 14.51 -70.00 -6.92
CA ARG A 657 15.62 -70.80 -6.36
C ARG A 657 16.25 -71.74 -7.40
N GLN A 658 17.55 -72.00 -7.28
CA GLN A 658 18.24 -73.03 -8.07
C GLN A 658 18.54 -74.28 -7.21
N ALA A 659 18.22 -75.48 -7.70
CA ALA A 659 18.56 -76.76 -7.08
C ALA A 659 19.99 -77.21 -7.48
N THR A 660 20.69 -77.85 -6.55
CA THR A 660 22.09 -78.29 -6.65
C THR A 660 22.30 -79.51 -7.56
N SER A 661 23.27 -79.47 -8.49
CA SER A 661 23.94 -80.68 -9.02
C SER A 661 25.34 -80.40 -9.62
N LYS A 662 26.27 -81.35 -9.45
CA LYS A 662 27.68 -81.47 -9.95
C LYS A 662 27.78 -82.78 -10.79
N PRO A 663 28.91 -83.14 -11.44
CA PRO A 663 29.83 -82.45 -12.37
C PRO A 663 30.03 -83.27 -13.70
N VAL A 664 30.81 -82.78 -14.70
CA VAL A 664 31.74 -83.51 -15.63
C VAL A 664 31.93 -82.88 -17.03
N ALA A 665 33.21 -82.64 -17.36
CA ALA A 665 34.00 -82.66 -18.61
C ALA A 665 33.56 -82.01 -19.96
N ALA A 666 34.41 -81.04 -20.40
CA ALA A 666 35.13 -80.90 -21.70
C ALA A 666 34.48 -81.49 -22.99
N GLN A 667 34.13 -80.80 -24.09
CA GLN A 667 34.75 -79.80 -25.00
C GLN A 667 33.72 -79.55 -26.15
N PRO A 668 33.90 -78.69 -27.19
CA PRO A 668 34.80 -77.55 -27.39
C PRO A 668 34.05 -76.23 -27.71
N VAL A 669 34.82 -75.14 -27.65
CA VAL A 669 34.45 -73.73 -27.86
C VAL A 669 34.33 -73.38 -29.35
N PRO A 670 33.28 -72.67 -29.80
CA PRO A 670 33.40 -71.67 -30.85
C PRO A 670 33.74 -70.32 -30.20
N ALA A 671 34.78 -69.68 -30.73
CA ALA A 671 35.48 -68.52 -30.17
C ALA A 671 34.59 -67.48 -29.50
N SER A 672 34.83 -67.24 -28.21
CA SER A 672 34.41 -66.03 -27.52
C SER A 672 35.27 -64.86 -27.99
N THR A 673 34.66 -63.91 -28.67
CA THR A 673 35.21 -62.56 -28.75
C THR A 673 35.19 -62.00 -27.31
N PRO A 674 36.28 -61.44 -26.78
CA PRO A 674 36.35 -61.05 -25.38
C PRO A 674 35.28 -59.99 -25.08
N ALA A 675 34.41 -60.27 -24.10
CA ALA A 675 33.51 -59.27 -23.57
C ALA A 675 34.36 -58.16 -22.93
N LYS A 676 34.47 -57.01 -23.60
CA LYS A 676 35.12 -55.81 -23.08
C LYS A 676 34.56 -55.51 -21.69
N VAL A 677 35.44 -55.43 -20.70
CA VAL A 677 35.10 -54.97 -19.34
C VAL A 677 34.48 -53.58 -19.47
N ARG A 678 33.19 -53.45 -19.11
CA ARG A 678 32.44 -52.20 -19.22
C ARG A 678 32.86 -51.23 -18.12
N MET A 679 33.00 -49.97 -18.48
CA MET A 679 33.44 -48.92 -17.57
C MET A 679 32.29 -48.54 -16.61
N ASP A 680 32.58 -48.26 -15.33
CA ASP A 680 31.55 -47.79 -14.39
C ASP A 680 31.00 -46.42 -14.80
N GLN A 681 29.80 -46.07 -14.32
CA GLN A 681 29.08 -44.86 -14.71
C GLN A 681 29.93 -43.58 -14.57
N ASN A 682 30.61 -43.41 -13.43
CA ASN A 682 31.33 -42.18 -13.16
C ASN A 682 32.57 -42.07 -14.05
N ARG A 683 33.27 -43.18 -14.28
CA ARG A 683 34.37 -43.22 -15.25
C ARG A 683 33.88 -43.07 -16.69
N ALA A 684 32.70 -43.57 -17.05
CA ALA A 684 32.11 -43.39 -18.38
C ALA A 684 31.73 -41.93 -18.64
N ILE A 685 31.09 -41.26 -17.67
CA ILE A 685 30.80 -39.82 -17.72
C ILE A 685 32.10 -39.02 -17.83
N GLN A 686 33.11 -39.31 -17.00
CA GLN A 686 34.39 -38.59 -17.04
C GLN A 686 35.13 -38.80 -18.36
N ASN A 687 35.11 -40.02 -18.90
CA ASN A 687 35.72 -40.33 -20.18
C ASN A 687 35.02 -39.56 -21.30
N ALA A 688 33.68 -39.62 -21.37
CA ALA A 688 32.89 -38.87 -22.36
C ALA A 688 33.08 -37.36 -22.22
N HIS A 689 33.05 -36.84 -20.99
CA HIS A 689 33.28 -35.43 -20.70
C HIS A 689 34.66 -34.98 -21.22
N ARG A 690 35.71 -35.77 -21.03
CA ARG A 690 37.05 -35.45 -21.54
C ARG A 690 37.11 -35.34 -23.06
N PHE A 691 36.36 -36.17 -23.78
CA PHE A 691 36.29 -36.11 -25.25
C PHE A 691 35.44 -34.93 -25.75
N LEU A 692 34.41 -34.56 -25.00
CA LEU A 692 33.39 -33.58 -25.41
C LEU A 692 33.63 -32.15 -24.90
N LEU A 693 34.43 -31.97 -23.84
CA LEU A 693 34.61 -30.68 -23.15
C LEU A 693 35.05 -29.55 -24.09
N ASP A 694 35.98 -29.84 -25.00
CA ASP A 694 36.54 -28.84 -25.91
C ASP A 694 35.74 -28.72 -27.22
N GLN A 695 34.63 -29.44 -27.36
CA GLN A 695 33.84 -29.43 -28.59
C GLN A 695 32.86 -28.24 -28.62
N PRO A 696 32.85 -27.47 -29.72
CA PRO A 696 31.91 -26.37 -29.90
C PRO A 696 30.45 -26.80 -29.66
N GLY A 697 29.79 -26.06 -28.77
CA GLY A 697 28.38 -26.27 -28.46
C GLY A 697 28.09 -27.28 -27.36
N TYR A 698 29.11 -27.96 -26.79
CA TYR A 698 28.91 -28.91 -25.70
C TYR A 698 28.44 -28.22 -24.42
N VAL A 699 27.45 -28.81 -23.75
CA VAL A 699 26.88 -28.29 -22.49
C VAL A 699 27.22 -29.20 -21.33
N LYS A 700 26.82 -30.48 -21.41
CA LYS A 700 27.06 -31.48 -20.37
C LYS A 700 26.77 -32.89 -20.87
N VAL A 701 27.27 -33.90 -20.16
CA VAL A 701 26.95 -35.30 -20.39
C VAL A 701 26.41 -35.93 -19.11
N GLY A 702 25.25 -36.58 -19.20
CA GLY A 702 24.65 -37.39 -18.15
C GLY A 702 24.75 -38.87 -18.48
N ALA A 703 24.40 -39.73 -17.53
CA ALA A 703 24.32 -41.17 -17.77
C ALA A 703 22.98 -41.71 -17.29
N GLU A 704 22.45 -42.69 -18.01
CA GLU A 704 21.30 -43.49 -17.64
C GLU A 704 21.76 -44.93 -17.41
N PRO A 705 22.06 -45.29 -16.15
CA PRO A 705 22.80 -46.52 -15.85
C PRO A 705 22.05 -47.80 -16.21
N GLY A 706 20.72 -47.77 -16.10
CA GLY A 706 19.86 -48.92 -16.40
C GLY A 706 19.84 -49.31 -17.88
N ARG A 707 20.17 -48.37 -18.79
CA ARG A 707 20.22 -48.60 -20.24
C ARG A 707 21.64 -48.49 -20.82
N HIS A 708 22.62 -48.19 -19.96
CA HIS A 708 23.99 -47.87 -20.36
C HIS A 708 24.06 -46.79 -21.44
N LEU A 709 23.23 -45.76 -21.30
CA LEU A 709 23.21 -44.61 -22.22
C LEU A 709 23.94 -43.43 -21.59
N LEU A 710 24.70 -42.69 -22.39
CA LEU A 710 25.27 -41.39 -22.07
C LEU A 710 24.48 -40.33 -22.83
N HIS A 711 23.83 -39.43 -22.10
CA HIS A 711 23.03 -38.34 -22.66
C HIS A 711 23.90 -37.10 -22.82
N ALA A 712 24.42 -36.87 -24.03
CA ALA A 712 25.21 -35.69 -24.35
C ALA A 712 24.29 -34.53 -24.77
N ARG A 713 24.40 -33.39 -24.10
CA ARG A 713 23.63 -32.19 -24.41
C ARG A 713 24.50 -31.18 -25.13
N PHE A 714 24.03 -30.71 -26.28
CA PHE A 714 24.64 -29.67 -27.09
C PHE A 714 23.67 -28.51 -27.31
N HIS A 715 24.19 -27.31 -27.58
CA HIS A 715 23.37 -26.15 -27.95
C HIS A 715 22.61 -26.38 -29.27
N PHE A 716 23.22 -27.09 -30.23
CA PHE A 716 22.65 -27.44 -31.53
C PHE A 716 22.74 -28.96 -31.76
N PRO A 717 21.71 -29.73 -31.35
CA PRO A 717 21.75 -31.20 -31.31
C PRO A 717 21.95 -31.86 -32.69
N GLU A 718 21.29 -31.35 -33.72
CA GLU A 718 21.33 -31.93 -35.07
C GLU A 718 22.71 -31.83 -35.71
N VAL A 719 23.35 -30.66 -35.60
CA VAL A 719 24.72 -30.44 -36.06
C VAL A 719 25.71 -31.27 -35.25
N ALA A 720 25.55 -31.35 -33.92
CA ALA A 720 26.41 -32.15 -33.06
C ALA A 720 26.34 -33.65 -33.40
N ARG A 721 25.13 -34.19 -33.69
CA ARG A 721 24.94 -35.59 -34.10
C ARG A 721 25.75 -35.93 -35.35
N GLN A 722 25.79 -35.04 -36.33
CA GLN A 722 26.54 -35.27 -37.58
C GLN A 722 28.04 -35.00 -37.41
N ARG A 723 28.39 -33.88 -36.77
CA ARG A 723 29.77 -33.39 -36.68
C ARG A 723 30.65 -34.22 -35.75
N TYR A 724 30.08 -34.77 -34.67
CA TYR A 724 30.84 -35.51 -33.66
C TYR A 724 30.51 -37.01 -33.64
N ALA A 725 29.89 -37.55 -34.70
CA ALA A 725 29.53 -38.96 -34.82
C ALA A 725 30.71 -39.91 -34.52
N ASP A 726 31.87 -39.65 -35.11
CA ASP A 726 33.07 -40.46 -34.91
C ASP A 726 33.57 -40.43 -33.46
N LEU A 727 33.44 -39.26 -32.81
CA LEU A 727 33.85 -39.07 -31.43
C LEU A 727 32.89 -39.78 -30.46
N PHE A 728 31.59 -39.78 -30.76
CA PHE A 728 30.61 -40.59 -30.05
C PHE A 728 30.95 -42.07 -30.18
N SER A 729 31.19 -42.59 -31.39
CA SER A 729 31.60 -43.98 -31.59
C SER A 729 32.89 -44.37 -30.86
N GLN A 730 33.85 -43.45 -30.72
CA GLN A 730 35.05 -43.67 -29.91
C GLN A 730 34.75 -43.78 -28.41
N ILE A 731 33.89 -42.91 -27.89
CA ILE A 731 33.43 -42.95 -26.49
C ILE A 731 32.70 -44.27 -26.25
N GLU A 732 31.80 -44.69 -27.16
CA GLU A 732 31.09 -45.96 -27.07
C GLU A 732 32.06 -47.15 -27.10
N ALA A 733 33.06 -47.12 -27.96
CA ALA A 733 34.05 -48.18 -28.08
C ALA A 733 34.97 -48.33 -26.85
N GLN A 734 35.23 -47.23 -26.13
CA GLN A 734 36.08 -47.20 -24.92
C GLN A 734 35.31 -47.49 -23.64
N THR A 735 34.08 -46.99 -23.54
CA THR A 735 33.29 -47.10 -22.30
C THR A 735 32.38 -48.32 -22.32
N SER A 736 31.98 -48.78 -23.52
CA SER A 736 30.90 -49.74 -23.75
C SER A 736 29.51 -49.21 -23.32
N TRP A 737 29.34 -47.88 -23.30
CA TRP A 737 28.07 -47.17 -23.12
C TRP A 737 27.65 -46.52 -24.43
N HIS A 738 26.36 -46.54 -24.78
CA HIS A 738 25.86 -45.88 -25.99
C HIS A 738 25.67 -44.39 -25.79
N VAL A 739 26.05 -43.55 -26.74
CA VAL A 739 25.91 -42.09 -26.63
C VAL A 739 24.68 -41.63 -27.39
N VAL A 740 23.78 -40.92 -26.71
CA VAL A 740 22.58 -40.31 -27.28
C VAL A 740 22.67 -38.80 -27.11
N VAL A 741 22.47 -38.05 -28.19
CA VAL A 741 22.41 -36.59 -28.13
C VAL A 741 20.99 -36.18 -27.76
N GLN A 742 20.84 -35.40 -26.67
CA GLN A 742 19.54 -34.96 -26.19
C GLN A 742 18.93 -33.89 -27.11
N GLU A 743 17.65 -34.05 -27.43
CA GLU A 743 16.88 -33.09 -28.22
C GLU A 743 16.66 -31.76 -27.50
N GLY A 744 16.44 -30.69 -28.29
CA GLY A 744 16.12 -29.35 -27.81
C GLY A 744 17.24 -28.34 -28.03
N THR A 745 17.08 -27.52 -29.08
CA THR A 745 18.00 -26.42 -29.41
C THR A 745 17.96 -25.31 -28.37
N ASN A 746 19.11 -24.77 -27.99
CA ASN A 746 19.19 -23.67 -27.05
C ASN A 746 18.89 -22.33 -27.75
N GLN A 747 17.72 -21.75 -27.43
CA GLN A 747 17.25 -20.48 -28.01
C GLN A 747 18.20 -19.29 -27.76
N GLY A 748 18.80 -19.21 -26.56
CA GLY A 748 19.77 -18.17 -26.23
C GLY A 748 21.05 -18.27 -27.06
N ALA A 749 21.52 -19.50 -27.30
CA ALA A 749 22.67 -19.77 -28.16
C ALA A 749 22.40 -19.44 -29.64
N LEU A 750 21.18 -19.68 -30.14
CA LEU A 750 20.75 -19.26 -31.49
C LEU A 750 20.81 -17.74 -31.64
N ALA A 751 20.25 -16.99 -30.68
CA ALA A 751 20.25 -15.53 -30.73
C ALA A 751 21.68 -14.96 -30.66
N GLN A 752 22.54 -15.53 -29.81
CA GLN A 752 23.94 -15.13 -29.70
C GLN A 752 24.73 -15.42 -30.98
N MET A 753 24.53 -16.60 -31.58
CA MET A 753 25.17 -16.98 -32.85
C MET A 753 24.69 -16.10 -34.01
N ALA A 754 23.39 -15.74 -34.03
CA ALA A 754 22.84 -14.87 -35.07
C ALA A 754 23.46 -13.47 -35.02
N GLY A 755 23.83 -12.99 -33.83
CA GLY A 755 24.58 -11.75 -33.66
C GLY A 755 26.06 -11.85 -34.03
N SER A 756 26.71 -13.00 -33.76
CA SER A 756 28.17 -13.15 -33.96
C SER A 756 28.59 -13.37 -35.42
N VAL A 757 27.68 -13.87 -36.26
CA VAL A 757 27.91 -14.07 -37.70
C VAL A 757 27.64 -12.84 -38.55
N LEU A 758 27.11 -11.75 -37.96
CA LEU A 758 26.82 -10.52 -38.69
C LEU A 758 28.10 -9.93 -39.32
N PRO A 759 28.08 -9.57 -40.62
CA PRO A 759 29.19 -8.91 -41.28
C PRO A 759 29.57 -7.58 -40.62
N VAL A 760 30.84 -7.22 -40.72
CA VAL A 760 31.37 -5.93 -40.23
C VAL A 760 30.69 -4.81 -41.01
N GLY A 761 29.85 -4.03 -40.33
CA GLY A 761 29.05 -2.96 -40.94
C GLY A 761 27.54 -3.08 -40.68
N LEU A 762 27.05 -4.22 -40.20
CA LEU A 762 25.69 -4.39 -39.71
C LEU A 762 25.60 -4.33 -38.18
N THR A 763 24.62 -3.59 -37.69
CA THR A 763 24.29 -3.49 -36.26
C THR A 763 22.86 -3.97 -36.01
N PRO A 764 22.61 -4.91 -35.09
CA PRO A 764 21.28 -5.45 -34.86
C PRO A 764 20.34 -4.43 -34.19
N ILE A 765 19.06 -4.46 -34.56
CA ILE A 765 17.99 -3.62 -34.01
C ILE A 765 17.04 -4.54 -33.21
N GLY A 766 17.21 -4.54 -31.89
CA GLY A 766 16.43 -5.38 -30.98
C GLY A 766 16.88 -6.85 -30.98
N SER A 767 16.12 -7.69 -30.27
CA SER A 767 16.40 -9.12 -30.16
C SER A 767 15.95 -9.88 -31.43
N PRO A 768 16.69 -10.91 -31.86
CA PRO A 768 16.29 -11.77 -32.97
C PRO A 768 14.93 -12.44 -32.71
N SER A 769 14.09 -12.55 -33.74
CA SER A 769 12.84 -13.30 -33.70
C SER A 769 13.09 -14.76 -34.08
N LEU A 770 12.56 -15.72 -33.29
CA LEU A 770 12.80 -17.15 -33.46
C LEU A 770 11.50 -17.86 -33.88
N TYR A 771 11.51 -18.49 -35.06
CA TYR A 771 10.38 -19.23 -35.63
C TYR A 771 10.70 -20.73 -35.58
N HIS A 772 10.18 -21.41 -34.56
CA HIS A 772 10.57 -22.78 -34.23
C HIS A 772 10.07 -23.82 -35.24
N SER A 773 8.86 -23.64 -35.77
CA SER A 773 8.26 -24.53 -36.77
C SER A 773 9.01 -24.53 -38.09
N GLU A 774 9.73 -23.45 -38.39
CA GLU A 774 10.45 -23.22 -39.64
C GLU A 774 11.98 -23.33 -39.47
N GLN A 775 12.46 -23.61 -38.24
CA GLN A 775 13.88 -23.56 -37.88
C GLN A 775 14.57 -22.26 -38.36
N LEU A 776 13.87 -21.12 -38.25
CA LEU A 776 14.27 -19.85 -38.84
C LEU A 776 14.52 -18.78 -37.76
N VAL A 777 15.63 -18.05 -37.91
CA VAL A 777 15.96 -16.86 -37.11
C VAL A 777 15.92 -15.63 -37.98
N VAL A 778 15.20 -14.59 -37.54
CA VAL A 778 15.12 -13.31 -38.25
C VAL A 778 15.76 -12.22 -37.41
N ILE A 779 16.76 -11.54 -37.98
CA ILE A 779 17.44 -10.42 -37.34
C ILE A 779 17.30 -9.16 -38.21
N LYS A 780 16.82 -8.08 -37.59
CA LYS A 780 16.72 -6.77 -38.23
C LYS A 780 18.00 -6.01 -37.95
N CYS A 781 18.63 -5.45 -38.97
CA CYS A 781 19.91 -4.76 -38.82
C CYS A 781 19.88 -3.36 -39.47
N ARG A 782 20.71 -2.45 -38.94
CA ARG A 782 21.03 -1.16 -39.52
C ARG A 782 22.45 -1.18 -40.08
N GLY A 783 22.64 -0.60 -41.27
CA GLY A 783 23.92 -0.55 -41.98
C GLY A 783 23.76 -1.02 -43.42
N SER A 784 24.87 -1.05 -44.17
CA SER A 784 24.92 -1.49 -45.56
C SER A 784 26.13 -2.38 -45.79
N VAL A 785 25.90 -3.56 -46.37
CA VAL A 785 26.93 -4.55 -46.71
C VAL A 785 26.54 -5.20 -48.04
N THR A 786 27.47 -5.90 -48.68
CA THR A 786 27.21 -6.56 -49.97
C THR A 786 26.33 -7.80 -49.83
N ARG A 787 25.69 -8.23 -50.92
CA ARG A 787 24.85 -9.43 -50.94
C ARG A 787 25.66 -10.70 -50.65
N GLU A 788 26.90 -10.75 -51.11
CA GLU A 788 27.82 -11.88 -50.87
C GLU A 788 28.15 -12.02 -49.38
N GLU A 789 28.37 -10.92 -48.66
CA GLU A 789 28.65 -10.94 -47.22
C GLU A 789 27.44 -11.40 -46.40
N ILE A 790 26.23 -11.01 -46.80
CA ILE A 790 24.98 -11.49 -46.17
C ILE A 790 24.84 -13.00 -46.41
N GLN A 791 25.04 -13.47 -47.63
CA GLN A 791 24.94 -14.89 -47.95
C GLN A 791 25.99 -15.72 -47.21
N ALA A 792 27.22 -15.22 -47.09
CA ALA A 792 28.28 -15.87 -46.32
C ALA A 792 27.92 -15.97 -44.82
N ALA A 793 27.34 -14.92 -44.24
CA ALA A 793 26.86 -14.93 -42.85
C ALA A 793 25.72 -15.94 -42.63
N GLN A 794 24.76 -16.00 -43.56
CA GLN A 794 23.64 -16.95 -43.51
C GLN A 794 24.12 -18.40 -43.65
N GLN A 795 25.02 -18.68 -44.59
CA GLN A 795 25.61 -20.01 -44.75
C GLN A 795 26.39 -20.44 -43.51
N ARG A 796 27.19 -19.53 -42.93
CA ARG A 796 27.94 -19.81 -41.70
C ARG A 796 27.02 -20.10 -40.52
N PHE A 797 25.95 -19.33 -40.35
CA PHE A 797 24.93 -19.59 -39.33
C PHE A 797 24.29 -20.96 -39.50
N ASN A 798 23.87 -21.30 -40.72
CA ASN A 798 23.25 -22.58 -41.02
C ASN A 798 24.20 -23.76 -40.76
N THR A 799 25.47 -23.62 -41.15
CA THR A 799 26.49 -24.67 -40.95
C THR A 799 26.76 -24.93 -39.46
N GLU A 800 26.70 -23.90 -38.63
CA GLU A 800 26.99 -24.01 -37.19
C GLU A 800 25.79 -24.42 -36.33
N THR A 801 24.57 -24.09 -36.78
CA THR A 801 23.36 -24.24 -35.96
C THR A 801 22.34 -25.22 -36.53
N GLY A 802 22.39 -25.49 -37.84
CA GLY A 802 21.37 -26.21 -38.60
C GLY A 802 20.13 -25.38 -38.92
N TRP A 803 20.08 -24.12 -38.48
CA TRP A 803 18.92 -23.23 -38.63
C TRP A 803 19.13 -22.21 -39.75
N GLU A 804 18.05 -21.71 -40.34
CA GLU A 804 18.13 -20.64 -41.34
C GLU A 804 18.23 -19.27 -40.65
N LEU A 805 18.98 -18.34 -41.24
CA LEU A 805 19.09 -16.95 -40.79
C LEU A 805 18.60 -16.02 -41.89
N THR A 806 17.68 -15.11 -41.55
CA THR A 806 17.29 -14.00 -42.42
C THR A 806 17.74 -12.68 -41.81
N ILE A 807 18.59 -11.96 -42.54
CA ILE A 807 19.09 -10.64 -42.16
C ILE A 807 18.32 -9.58 -42.95
N SER A 808 17.51 -8.78 -42.27
CA SER A 808 16.76 -7.67 -42.88
C SER A 808 17.53 -6.35 -42.69
N ALA A 809 18.23 -5.89 -43.74
CA ALA A 809 18.97 -4.62 -43.77
C ALA A 809 18.70 -3.83 -45.08
N PRO A 810 18.75 -2.48 -45.07
CA PRO A 810 18.64 -1.67 -46.28
C PRO A 810 19.87 -1.83 -47.18
N MET A 811 19.68 -2.41 -48.37
CA MET A 811 20.75 -2.72 -49.32
C MET A 811 21.30 -1.45 -50.00
N THR A 812 22.63 -1.32 -50.13
CA THR A 812 23.27 -0.33 -51.03
C THR A 812 23.29 -0.87 -52.45
N SER A 813 22.60 -0.19 -53.36
CA SER A 813 22.59 -0.48 -54.80
C SER A 813 23.90 -0.03 -55.46
N THR A 814 24.85 -0.94 -55.63
CA THR A 814 25.99 -0.75 -56.53
C THR A 814 26.37 -2.08 -57.21
N GLU A 815 25.72 -2.38 -58.34
CA GLU A 815 26.33 -2.65 -59.66
C GLU A 815 25.25 -2.89 -60.74
N PRO A 816 25.50 -2.60 -62.04
CA PRO A 816 24.45 -2.37 -63.03
C PRO A 816 23.98 -3.65 -63.75
N GLU A 817 22.67 -3.66 -64.03
CA GLU A 817 21.83 -4.58 -64.83
C GLU A 817 21.83 -6.09 -64.48
#